data_AF-H3ZKY9-F1
#
_entry.id   AF-H3ZKY9-F1
#
_cell.length_a   1.000
_cell.length_b   1.000
_cell.length_c   1.000
_cell.angle_alpha   90.00
_cell.angle_beta   90.00
_cell.angle_gamma   90.00
#
_symmetry.space_group_name_H-M   'P 1'
#
loop_
_entity.id
_entity.type
_entity.pdbx_description
1 polymer ?
#
loop_
_entity_poly.entity_id
_entity_poly.type
_entity_poly.pdbx_seq_one_letter_code
_entity_poly.pdbx_strand_id
1 'polypeptide(L)'
;MKRVIALLISLLFLSNPVVAFDIFGDNIPPLVVEEDLIQGTILEPIIVHEGSPYSVEVLVADNSGIEKVSLLYKVNNGNWQEVQMKKESLLGGLEDLLNIFNVLPMTYSRYKGQIPSQQAGSEVWYKIIATDKSGNSFESVPRYYIVDNPQGKKVLIVDPSYPSWYGKSLVPWMQELLNNIEENYPLKSPIRARIQELLENMTLAKEYEGYLFPKHYWSVLAKDYQLKIITKFDFEQITSFEPKVVILSNIWLNPWELSLDEQNNLIRYLREHNGGLIVTHGSLHDSIIYESPEKQVEVGVPKHVGNLSVLYVNANLPQALLESKNLCDIVEAKKETLATVLGFKLAPLIEQAKKTLADGLYMAGQVEVATVVGSMPLFPVYAPFSGKLEVREAHPILSGLLTEFKIKIPSAYEKIGQNGYTLFGWQFVLPSEILYRSRERWRSIKSESQEFLNKLSEYQKRIIGKSSLKYQERALNGELIDSISKLQFGEKDFTIEILGNKKTIPAPKEILEKGRILKLAGELGLARAVAVSDDGRAGIVVRDEPYLECGIRTVYFSFEVEAGEDENSHKLLKNAVEWASSFEYKPALRSVVILANDIDWQLKGKTLAESLQKVGFQVIHVYAKDFDKYKTERLIIILGGPKAYDGVGEVVQEVLDEKEQEFVIEGKQRIFVKANVWTKPQLVIVIAGEDRYLTAGKIIEYLDSLDIDYYQLLYQLLNIPQIGTSGGENIISNQTMGKSRTIKVLIDASHNQYFNDQRLTGLINKIKEELGWSVDVNYQPITSSVLSNYNVLIIPNPKSDISNEEAQAIKEWIKNGGGLLIAGDWYKYVYYRSLNKVTEEFGIKFNDDELIDDEHNTGESYYPLIGEFNLEHPTTRFLSEDHQLYYCGDTLDISGSAVWLIRGYESSYAVSDAGVVSKGKGSKPIVAAAVEVGNGRVVAYGSSMALSDEQNGAYIKTNWPFIKGVLLWLAKKS
;
A
#
# COMPACT_ATOMS: atom_id res chain seq x y z
N MET A 1 12.12 -31.16 13.37
CA MET A 1 10.68 -31.45 13.59
C MET A 1 10.23 -32.80 13.00
N LYS A 2 10.35 -33.07 11.69
CA LYS A 2 9.97 -34.35 11.06
C LYS A 2 10.61 -35.60 11.73
N ARG A 3 11.88 -35.51 12.11
CA ARG A 3 12.60 -36.57 12.85
C ARG A 3 12.17 -36.73 14.31
N VAL A 4 11.50 -35.75 14.92
CA VAL A 4 11.12 -35.78 16.33
C VAL A 4 9.89 -36.62 16.58
N ILE A 5 8.83 -36.40 15.78
CA ILE A 5 7.57 -37.10 15.94
C ILE A 5 7.73 -38.56 15.49
N ALA A 6 8.48 -38.80 14.41
CA ALA A 6 8.92 -40.13 14.01
C ALA A 6 9.81 -40.81 15.08
N LEU A 7 10.65 -40.06 15.82
CA LEU A 7 11.49 -40.65 16.87
C LEU A 7 10.71 -40.89 18.18
N LEU A 8 9.77 -40.03 18.58
CA LEU A 8 8.85 -40.26 19.71
C LEU A 8 8.05 -41.54 19.53
N ILE A 9 7.56 -41.75 18.30
CA ILE A 9 6.84 -42.97 17.94
C ILE A 9 7.82 -44.14 17.77
N SER A 10 9.02 -43.95 17.23
CA SER A 10 10.04 -45.00 17.23
C SER A 10 10.57 -45.35 18.64
N LEU A 11 10.45 -44.45 19.62
CA LEU A 11 10.84 -44.65 21.01
C LEU A 11 9.75 -45.38 21.80
N LEU A 12 8.47 -45.23 21.40
CA LEU A 12 7.44 -46.22 21.71
C LEU A 12 7.80 -47.61 21.15
N PHE A 13 8.67 -47.68 20.13
CA PHE A 13 9.03 -48.92 19.44
C PHE A 13 10.41 -49.54 19.71
N LEU A 14 11.45 -48.85 20.19
CA LEU A 14 12.80 -49.42 20.17
C LEU A 14 13.73 -48.99 21.32
N SER A 15 13.95 -49.93 22.24
CA SER A 15 15.26 -50.59 22.29
C SER A 15 15.09 -52.02 22.84
N ASN A 16 14.98 -52.99 21.92
CA ASN A 16 14.79 -54.43 22.15
C ASN A 16 13.31 -54.86 22.41
N PRO A 17 12.66 -55.63 21.50
CA PRO A 17 11.27 -56.09 21.63
C PRO A 17 11.00 -56.84 22.94
N VAL A 18 12.00 -57.59 23.42
CA VAL A 18 11.95 -58.32 24.70
C VAL A 18 11.94 -57.34 25.89
N VAL A 19 12.63 -56.21 25.77
CA VAL A 19 12.70 -55.17 26.82
C VAL A 19 11.46 -54.29 26.82
N ALA A 20 10.82 -54.05 25.68
CA ALA A 20 9.53 -53.33 25.62
C ALA A 20 8.38 -54.13 26.24
N PHE A 21 8.36 -55.46 26.04
CA PHE A 21 7.37 -56.35 26.65
C PHE A 21 7.59 -56.50 28.18
N ASP A 22 8.86 -56.53 28.63
CA ASP A 22 9.22 -56.53 30.06
C ASP A 22 8.97 -55.18 30.78
N ILE A 23 8.89 -54.05 30.07
CA ILE A 23 8.66 -52.72 30.65
C ILE A 23 7.16 -52.42 30.85
N PHE A 24 6.27 -52.90 29.96
CA PHE A 24 4.87 -52.46 29.94
C PHE A 24 3.82 -53.53 30.27
N GLY A 25 4.16 -54.83 30.25
CA GLY A 25 3.18 -55.90 30.48
C GLY A 25 1.98 -55.85 29.51
N ASP A 26 0.81 -56.35 29.93
CA ASP A 26 -0.43 -56.37 29.12
C ASP A 26 -1.11 -54.98 28.95
N ASN A 27 -0.50 -53.89 29.43
CA ASN A 27 -1.15 -52.60 29.63
C ASN A 27 -0.70 -51.49 28.66
N ILE A 28 -0.27 -51.85 27.44
CA ILE A 28 0.18 -50.90 26.42
C ILE A 28 -1.05 -50.25 25.77
N PRO A 29 -1.13 -48.90 25.67
CA PRO A 29 -2.24 -48.25 24.98
C PRO A 29 -2.14 -48.47 23.46
N PRO A 30 -3.28 -48.45 22.72
CA PRO A 30 -3.26 -48.64 21.28
C PRO A 30 -2.36 -47.64 20.57
N LEU A 31 -1.58 -48.10 19.61
CA LEU A 31 -0.80 -47.19 18.79
C LEU A 31 -1.56 -46.79 17.53
N VAL A 32 -1.67 -45.48 17.29
CA VAL A 32 -2.23 -44.91 16.05
C VAL A 32 -1.11 -44.42 15.13
N VAL A 33 -1.11 -44.88 13.87
CA VAL A 33 -0.14 -44.49 12.84
C VAL A 33 -0.88 -43.92 11.62
N GLU A 34 -0.58 -42.66 11.31
CA GLU A 34 -1.02 -41.93 10.12
C GLU A 34 0.04 -42.01 9.00
N GLU A 35 -0.38 -41.93 7.74
CA GLU A 35 0.54 -42.00 6.58
C GLU A 35 1.54 -40.82 6.55
N ASP A 36 1.06 -39.59 6.78
CA ASP A 36 1.85 -38.36 6.80
C ASP A 36 2.99 -38.37 7.82
N LEU A 37 2.82 -39.13 8.91
CA LEU A 37 3.83 -39.27 9.94
C LEU A 37 5.08 -39.95 9.38
N ILE A 38 4.91 -40.97 8.53
CA ILE A 38 5.99 -41.78 7.96
C ILE A 38 6.72 -40.97 6.89
N GLN A 39 5.94 -40.27 6.06
CA GLN A 39 6.46 -39.38 5.02
C GLN A 39 7.09 -38.11 5.62
N GLY A 40 6.87 -37.86 6.91
CA GLY A 40 7.32 -36.66 7.60
C GLY A 40 6.59 -35.40 7.16
N THR A 41 5.43 -35.49 6.51
CA THR A 41 4.65 -34.36 5.99
C THR A 41 3.68 -33.78 7.02
N ILE A 42 3.79 -34.20 8.29
CA ILE A 42 2.88 -33.80 9.36
C ILE A 42 2.80 -32.28 9.61
N LEU A 43 3.76 -31.47 9.16
CA LEU A 43 3.69 -30.00 9.31
C LEU A 43 3.41 -29.27 8.02
N GLU A 44 3.19 -30.00 6.93
CA GLU A 44 2.79 -29.39 5.67
C GLU A 44 1.32 -28.94 5.74
N PRO A 45 0.95 -27.85 5.06
CA PRO A 45 -0.42 -27.38 4.97
C PRO A 45 -1.33 -28.43 4.30
N ILE A 46 -2.56 -28.55 4.82
CA ILE A 46 -3.61 -29.35 4.20
C ILE A 46 -4.73 -28.39 3.78
N ILE A 47 -5.11 -28.46 2.50
CA ILE A 47 -6.24 -27.71 1.92
C ILE A 47 -7.30 -28.72 1.48
N VAL A 48 -8.56 -28.46 1.85
CA VAL A 48 -9.71 -29.30 1.49
C VAL A 48 -10.74 -28.44 0.76
N HIS A 49 -11.26 -28.93 -0.36
CA HIS A 49 -12.27 -28.20 -1.12
C HIS A 49 -13.63 -28.20 -0.43
N GLU A 50 -14.29 -27.05 -0.39
CA GLU A 50 -15.70 -26.96 -0.02
C GLU A 50 -16.54 -27.99 -0.77
N GLY A 51 -17.51 -28.59 -0.07
CA GLY A 51 -18.37 -29.66 -0.60
C GLY A 51 -17.70 -31.04 -0.64
N SER A 52 -16.40 -31.16 -0.36
CA SER A 52 -15.70 -32.44 -0.26
C SER A 52 -15.60 -32.89 1.20
N PRO A 53 -16.06 -34.10 1.56
CA PRO A 53 -15.75 -34.67 2.87
C PRO A 53 -14.25 -35.01 2.94
N TYR A 54 -13.66 -34.89 4.13
CA TYR A 54 -12.25 -35.22 4.35
C TYR A 54 -12.12 -36.61 4.96
N SER A 55 -11.47 -37.53 4.23
CA SER A 55 -11.23 -38.89 4.69
C SER A 55 -9.94 -38.98 5.49
N VAL A 56 -10.03 -39.56 6.68
CA VAL A 56 -8.88 -39.85 7.55
C VAL A 56 -8.73 -41.35 7.66
N GLU A 57 -7.52 -41.83 7.41
CA GLU A 57 -7.18 -43.26 7.43
C GLU A 57 -5.97 -43.50 8.33
N VAL A 58 -6.07 -44.52 9.18
CA VAL A 58 -5.00 -44.89 10.11
C VAL A 58 -4.85 -46.39 10.26
N LEU A 59 -3.63 -46.80 10.60
CA LEU A 59 -3.36 -48.09 11.20
C LEU A 59 -3.41 -47.96 12.71
N VAL A 60 -4.15 -48.83 13.36
CA VAL A 60 -4.15 -48.96 14.81
C VAL A 60 -3.62 -50.33 15.19
N ALA A 61 -2.64 -50.39 16.08
CA ALA A 61 -2.00 -51.61 16.54
C ALA A 61 -2.08 -51.75 18.06
N ASP A 62 -2.37 -52.95 18.53
CA ASP A 62 -2.57 -53.24 19.95
C ASP A 62 -2.32 -54.72 20.28
N ASN A 63 -1.87 -55.02 21.51
CA ASN A 63 -1.61 -56.38 22.00
C ASN A 63 -2.84 -57.03 22.68
N SER A 64 -3.77 -56.27 23.24
CA SER A 64 -5.00 -56.76 23.91
C SER A 64 -6.23 -56.79 22.99
N GLY A 65 -6.14 -56.08 21.87
CA GLY A 65 -7.18 -55.94 20.85
C GLY A 65 -7.93 -54.62 20.99
N ILE A 66 -8.36 -54.07 19.85
CA ILE A 66 -8.95 -52.74 19.75
C ILE A 66 -10.46 -52.82 20.05
N GLU A 67 -10.94 -52.00 20.98
CA GLU A 67 -12.36 -51.86 21.30
C GLU A 67 -13.01 -50.79 20.40
N LYS A 68 -12.42 -49.59 20.34
CA LYS A 68 -13.02 -48.43 19.66
C LYS A 68 -11.95 -47.55 19.04
N VAL A 69 -12.25 -47.01 17.86
CA VAL A 69 -11.44 -45.96 17.22
C VAL A 69 -12.38 -44.83 16.78
N SER A 70 -12.08 -43.62 17.23
CA SER A 70 -12.89 -42.43 17.02
C SER A 70 -12.07 -41.30 16.40
N LEU A 71 -12.65 -40.65 15.40
CA LEU A 71 -12.14 -39.42 14.80
C LEU A 71 -12.87 -38.24 15.43
N LEU A 72 -12.16 -37.42 16.20
CA LEU A 72 -12.70 -36.18 16.74
C LEU A 72 -12.30 -35.03 15.84
N TYR A 73 -13.23 -34.11 15.57
CA TYR A 73 -12.93 -32.88 14.84
C TYR A 73 -13.68 -31.68 15.40
N LYS A 74 -13.14 -30.48 15.22
CA LYS A 74 -13.81 -29.21 15.52
C LYS A 74 -13.61 -28.23 14.38
N VAL A 75 -14.61 -27.40 14.15
CA VAL A 75 -14.64 -26.40 13.09
C VAL A 75 -14.55 -25.02 13.73
N ASN A 76 -13.60 -24.21 13.28
CA ASN A 76 -13.23 -22.92 13.85
C ASN A 76 -13.02 -23.05 15.37
N ASN A 77 -13.67 -22.17 16.15
CA ASN A 77 -13.65 -22.20 17.62
C ASN A 77 -14.80 -23.02 18.23
N GLY A 78 -15.41 -23.94 17.46
CA GLY A 78 -16.50 -24.79 17.92
C GLY A 78 -16.07 -25.95 18.83
N ASN A 79 -17.07 -26.72 19.29
CA ASN A 79 -16.85 -27.91 20.11
C ASN A 79 -16.36 -29.11 19.28
N TRP A 80 -15.61 -30.01 19.93
CA TRP A 80 -15.23 -31.29 19.35
C TRP A 80 -16.46 -32.16 19.08
N GLN A 81 -16.52 -32.72 17.88
CA GLN A 81 -17.53 -33.67 17.40
C GLN A 81 -16.86 -35.01 17.17
N GLU A 82 -17.55 -36.12 17.43
CA GLU A 82 -17.00 -37.47 17.32
C GLU A 82 -17.61 -38.21 16.12
N VAL A 83 -16.75 -38.83 15.32
CA VAL A 83 -17.11 -39.74 14.23
C VAL A 83 -16.48 -41.10 14.52
N GLN A 84 -17.30 -42.13 14.69
CA GLN A 84 -16.78 -43.47 14.89
C GLN A 84 -16.16 -44.03 13.59
N MET A 85 -14.91 -44.48 13.67
CA MET A 85 -14.18 -44.98 12.50
C MET A 85 -14.54 -46.45 12.23
N LYS A 86 -14.59 -46.82 10.96
CA LYS A 86 -14.92 -48.18 10.52
C LYS A 86 -13.64 -48.95 10.22
N LYS A 87 -13.58 -50.20 10.68
CA LYS A 87 -12.50 -51.14 10.34
C LYS A 87 -12.61 -51.56 8.86
N GLU A 88 -11.52 -51.47 8.12
CA GLU A 88 -11.45 -51.84 6.70
C GLU A 88 -10.48 -53.01 6.45
N SER A 89 -10.59 -53.65 5.28
CA SER A 89 -9.66 -54.69 4.85
C SER A 89 -8.27 -54.12 4.54
N LEU A 90 -7.23 -54.84 4.96
CA LEU A 90 -5.83 -54.56 4.61
C LEU A 90 -5.57 -54.93 3.14
N LEU A 91 -5.93 -54.08 2.19
CA LEU A 91 -5.62 -54.25 0.77
C LEU A 91 -4.73 -53.11 0.28
N GLY A 92 -3.46 -53.43 -0.01
CA GLY A 92 -2.47 -52.63 -0.76
C GLY A 92 -2.03 -51.29 -0.15
N GLY A 93 -0.77 -50.90 -0.40
CA GLY A 93 -0.25 -49.53 -0.18
C GLY A 93 0.40 -49.23 1.17
N LEU A 94 0.37 -50.17 2.13
CA LEU A 94 0.97 -50.00 3.46
C LEU A 94 2.01 -51.09 3.76
N GLU A 95 2.60 -51.73 2.74
CA GLU A 95 3.53 -52.86 2.93
C GLU A 95 4.79 -52.47 3.72
N ASP A 96 5.28 -51.24 3.55
CA ASP A 96 6.38 -50.66 4.33
C ASP A 96 6.01 -50.43 5.81
N LEU A 97 4.73 -50.18 6.10
CA LEU A 97 4.18 -50.01 7.45
C LEU A 97 4.12 -51.32 8.23
N LEU A 98 3.85 -52.43 7.55
CA LEU A 98 3.75 -53.76 8.16
C LEU A 98 5.10 -54.22 8.74
N ASN A 99 6.20 -53.80 8.13
CA ASN A 99 7.56 -54.15 8.58
C ASN A 99 7.91 -53.57 9.97
N ILE A 100 7.29 -52.45 10.38
CA ILE A 100 7.47 -51.86 11.73
C ILE A 100 6.81 -52.76 12.79
N PHE A 101 5.67 -53.37 12.46
CA PHE A 101 4.87 -54.17 13.38
C PHE A 101 5.27 -55.65 13.42
N ASN A 102 5.98 -56.16 12.40
CA ASN A 102 6.40 -57.57 12.30
C ASN A 102 7.41 -58.02 13.37
N VAL A 103 7.85 -57.12 14.25
CA VAL A 103 8.82 -57.39 15.32
C VAL A 103 8.17 -57.48 16.72
N LEU A 104 6.86 -57.25 16.83
CA LEU A 104 6.10 -57.23 18.09
C LEU A 104 4.89 -58.17 18.03
N PRO A 105 4.48 -58.80 19.15
CA PRO A 105 3.27 -59.64 19.22
C PRO A 105 2.00 -58.78 19.30
N MET A 106 1.79 -57.90 18.31
CA MET A 106 0.63 -56.99 18.24
C MET A 106 -0.26 -57.33 17.06
N THR A 107 -1.57 -57.14 17.24
CA THR A 107 -2.53 -57.16 16.15
C THR A 107 -2.75 -55.74 15.65
N TYR A 108 -2.82 -55.55 14.33
CA TYR A 108 -3.11 -54.24 13.74
C TYR A 108 -4.31 -54.30 12.81
N SER A 109 -4.97 -53.17 12.61
CA SER A 109 -6.14 -53.04 11.75
C SER A 109 -6.21 -51.64 11.16
N ARG A 110 -6.69 -51.54 9.91
CA ARG A 110 -6.94 -50.26 9.24
C ARG A 110 -8.30 -49.71 9.65
N TYR A 111 -8.36 -48.43 9.97
CA TYR A 111 -9.58 -47.71 10.27
C TYR A 111 -9.72 -46.49 9.37
N LYS A 112 -10.95 -46.25 8.89
CA LYS A 112 -11.31 -45.09 8.07
C LYS A 112 -12.46 -44.33 8.69
N GLY A 113 -12.32 -43.01 8.72
CA GLY A 113 -13.33 -42.05 9.16
C GLY A 113 -13.49 -40.93 8.12
N GLN A 114 -14.62 -40.23 8.18
CA GLN A 114 -14.88 -39.10 7.31
C GLN A 114 -15.40 -37.91 8.10
N ILE A 115 -14.73 -36.77 7.97
CA ILE A 115 -15.22 -35.49 8.44
C ILE A 115 -16.18 -34.96 7.36
N PRO A 116 -17.44 -34.61 7.71
CA PRO A 116 -18.38 -34.02 6.76
C PRO A 116 -17.81 -32.79 6.07
N SER A 117 -18.27 -32.50 4.85
CA SER A 117 -17.85 -31.31 4.11
C SER A 117 -18.12 -30.03 4.90
N GLN A 118 -17.19 -29.08 4.85
CA GLN A 118 -17.29 -27.79 5.51
C GLN A 118 -17.38 -26.65 4.49
N GLN A 119 -17.75 -25.46 4.97
CA GLN A 119 -17.85 -24.26 4.13
C GLN A 119 -16.47 -23.64 3.88
N ALA A 120 -16.30 -22.99 2.74
CA ALA A 120 -15.08 -22.25 2.41
C ALA A 120 -14.76 -21.19 3.49
N GLY A 121 -13.48 -21.06 3.82
CA GLY A 121 -12.98 -20.23 4.91
C GLY A 121 -13.03 -20.89 6.30
N SER A 122 -13.47 -22.15 6.40
CA SER A 122 -13.43 -22.89 7.66
C SER A 122 -12.03 -23.39 7.99
N GLU A 123 -11.68 -23.33 9.26
CA GLU A 123 -10.48 -23.94 9.84
C GLU A 123 -10.88 -25.19 10.61
N VAL A 124 -10.31 -26.35 10.30
CA VAL A 124 -10.70 -27.62 10.93
C VAL A 124 -9.52 -28.23 11.65
N TRP A 125 -9.73 -28.56 12.92
CA TRP A 125 -8.82 -29.38 13.71
C TRP A 125 -9.39 -30.78 13.84
N TYR A 126 -8.56 -31.81 13.70
CA TYR A 126 -8.97 -33.19 13.96
C TYR A 126 -7.91 -33.98 14.73
N LYS A 127 -8.32 -35.06 15.41
CA LYS A 127 -7.46 -35.98 16.12
C LYS A 127 -8.13 -37.34 16.25
N ILE A 128 -7.36 -38.37 16.55
CA ILE A 128 -7.87 -39.75 16.65
C ILE A 128 -7.71 -40.23 18.08
N ILE A 129 -8.74 -40.87 18.61
CA ILE A 129 -8.69 -41.57 19.89
C ILE A 129 -8.93 -43.05 19.63
N ALA A 130 -7.99 -43.88 20.06
CA ALA A 130 -8.12 -45.33 20.04
C ALA A 130 -8.16 -45.87 21.46
N THR A 131 -9.05 -46.82 21.72
CA THR A 131 -9.24 -47.49 23.02
C THR A 131 -9.11 -49.00 22.84
N ASP A 132 -8.29 -49.64 23.67
CA ASP A 132 -8.15 -51.10 23.69
C ASP A 132 -9.24 -51.77 24.57
N LYS A 133 -9.28 -53.10 24.57
CA LYS A 133 -10.22 -53.87 25.40
C LYS A 133 -9.85 -53.89 26.90
N SER A 134 -8.66 -53.44 27.25
CA SER A 134 -8.18 -53.30 28.63
C SER A 134 -8.56 -51.95 29.24
N GLY A 135 -9.15 -51.04 28.45
CA GLY A 135 -9.57 -49.70 28.86
C GLY A 135 -8.49 -48.63 28.70
N ASN A 136 -7.33 -48.95 28.11
CA ASN A 136 -6.29 -47.96 27.82
C ASN A 136 -6.65 -47.19 26.55
N SER A 137 -6.34 -45.88 26.53
CA SER A 137 -6.61 -45.02 25.38
C SER A 137 -5.39 -44.23 24.94
N PHE A 138 -5.26 -44.04 23.63
CA PHE A 138 -4.25 -43.17 23.02
C PHE A 138 -4.92 -42.09 22.17
N GLU A 139 -4.37 -40.88 22.26
CA GLU A 139 -4.77 -39.74 21.45
C GLU A 139 -3.66 -39.42 20.43
N SER A 140 -4.01 -39.26 19.15
CA SER A 140 -3.06 -38.89 18.10
C SER A 140 -2.74 -37.40 18.09
N VAL A 141 -1.67 -37.04 17.40
CA VAL A 141 -1.26 -35.63 17.20
C VAL A 141 -2.42 -34.86 16.55
N PRO A 142 -2.86 -33.72 17.11
CA PRO A 142 -3.87 -32.89 16.48
C PRO A 142 -3.42 -32.42 15.10
N ARG A 143 -4.31 -32.53 14.12
CA ARG A 143 -4.12 -32.17 12.73
C ARG A 143 -4.95 -30.93 12.39
N TYR A 144 -4.48 -30.13 11.43
CA TYR A 144 -5.11 -28.87 11.03
C TYR A 144 -5.20 -28.76 9.50
N TYR A 145 -6.37 -28.36 8.99
CA TYR A 145 -6.56 -28.03 7.58
C TYR A 145 -7.47 -26.82 7.38
N ILE A 146 -7.34 -26.19 6.21
CA ILE A 146 -8.14 -25.04 5.79
C ILE A 146 -9.05 -25.49 4.65
N VAL A 147 -10.29 -24.97 4.65
CA VAL A 147 -11.27 -25.27 3.61
C VAL A 147 -11.34 -24.12 2.62
N ASP A 148 -11.05 -24.39 1.35
CA ASP A 148 -11.01 -23.38 0.29
C ASP A 148 -12.24 -23.43 -0.62
N ASN A 149 -12.39 -22.41 -1.47
CA ASN A 149 -13.43 -22.36 -2.48
C ASN A 149 -12.88 -22.89 -3.82
N PRO A 150 -13.23 -24.12 -4.24
CA PRO A 150 -12.69 -24.71 -5.46
C PRO A 150 -13.13 -24.02 -6.76
N GLN A 151 -14.17 -23.17 -6.71
CA GLN A 151 -14.62 -22.36 -7.85
C GLN A 151 -13.95 -20.98 -7.90
N GLY A 152 -13.19 -20.63 -6.86
CA GLY A 152 -12.48 -19.37 -6.76
C GLY A 152 -11.26 -19.30 -7.68
N LYS A 153 -10.73 -18.08 -7.86
CA LYS A 153 -9.45 -17.90 -8.56
C LYS A 153 -8.35 -18.64 -7.78
N LYS A 154 -7.40 -19.23 -8.51
CA LYS A 154 -6.27 -19.95 -7.93
C LYS A 154 -5.24 -18.98 -7.33
N VAL A 155 -4.93 -19.14 -6.05
CA VAL A 155 -3.92 -18.37 -5.32
C VAL A 155 -2.92 -19.31 -4.69
N LEU A 156 -1.64 -19.15 -5.04
CA LEU A 156 -0.55 -19.92 -4.43
C LEU A 156 0.16 -19.05 -3.39
N ILE A 157 0.38 -19.61 -2.21
CA ILE A 157 1.03 -18.96 -1.08
C ILE A 157 2.33 -19.70 -0.77
N VAL A 158 3.43 -18.97 -0.69
CA VAL A 158 4.71 -19.46 -0.19
C VAL A 158 4.88 -18.93 1.22
N ASP A 159 4.69 -19.81 2.21
CA ASP A 159 4.76 -19.48 3.64
C ASP A 159 5.68 -20.47 4.37
N PRO A 160 6.99 -20.15 4.44
CA PRO A 160 7.96 -20.98 5.14
C PRO A 160 7.85 -20.92 6.68
N SER A 161 7.04 -20.00 7.21
CA SER A 161 6.81 -19.84 8.65
C SER A 161 5.72 -20.79 9.18
N TYR A 162 4.84 -21.27 8.29
CA TYR A 162 3.73 -22.16 8.65
C TYR A 162 4.14 -23.37 9.50
N PRO A 163 5.22 -24.13 9.18
CA PRO A 163 5.64 -25.25 10.02
C PRO A 163 6.05 -24.85 11.43
N SER A 164 6.64 -23.66 11.60
CA SER A 164 7.02 -23.13 12.91
C SER A 164 5.78 -22.75 13.72
N TRP A 165 4.81 -22.06 13.10
CA TRP A 165 3.54 -21.71 13.73
C TRP A 165 2.73 -22.95 14.12
N TYR A 166 2.60 -23.91 13.21
CA TYR A 166 1.84 -25.11 13.46
C TYR A 166 2.55 -25.98 14.51
N GLY A 167 3.86 -26.17 14.39
CA GLY A 167 4.67 -26.92 15.36
C GLY A 167 4.58 -26.35 16.78
N LYS A 168 4.69 -25.02 16.96
CA LYS A 168 4.53 -24.40 18.30
C LYS A 168 3.13 -24.61 18.88
N SER A 169 2.11 -24.69 18.03
CA SER A 169 0.72 -24.89 18.46
C SER A 169 0.48 -26.30 18.99
N LEU A 170 1.33 -27.27 18.61
CA LEU A 170 1.29 -28.65 19.11
C LEU A 170 2.05 -28.85 20.42
N VAL A 171 2.91 -27.91 20.84
CA VAL A 171 3.77 -28.06 22.04
C VAL A 171 2.97 -28.36 23.32
N PRO A 172 1.87 -27.66 23.65
CA PRO A 172 1.10 -27.95 24.86
C PRO A 172 0.57 -29.38 24.89
N TRP A 173 0.01 -29.85 23.77
CA TRP A 173 -0.50 -31.21 23.62
C TRP A 173 0.62 -32.24 23.78
N MET A 174 1.79 -31.99 23.20
CA MET A 174 2.94 -32.88 23.32
C MET A 174 3.45 -33.00 24.76
N GLN A 175 3.48 -31.89 25.50
CA GLN A 175 3.87 -31.90 26.91
C GLN A 175 2.88 -32.70 27.75
N GLU A 176 1.57 -32.53 27.50
CA GLU A 176 0.52 -33.30 28.15
C GLU A 176 0.65 -34.80 27.85
N LEU A 177 0.83 -35.17 26.58
CA LEU A 177 1.05 -36.56 26.18
C LEU A 177 2.24 -37.17 26.93
N LEU A 178 3.36 -36.45 27.01
CA LEU A 178 4.56 -36.94 27.66
C LEU A 178 4.43 -37.08 29.16
N ASN A 179 3.76 -36.14 29.82
CA ASN A 179 3.44 -36.26 31.25
C ASN A 179 2.56 -37.49 31.50
N ASN A 180 1.52 -37.70 30.68
CA ASN A 180 0.65 -38.87 30.77
C ASN A 180 1.41 -40.18 30.54
N ILE A 181 2.37 -40.20 29.60
CA ILE A 181 3.25 -41.36 29.40
C ILE A 181 4.14 -41.56 30.63
N GLU A 182 4.82 -40.54 31.15
CA GLU A 182 5.70 -40.68 32.32
C GLU A 182 4.96 -41.14 33.59
N GLU A 183 3.73 -40.66 33.81
CA GLU A 183 2.90 -41.03 34.97
C GLU A 183 2.45 -42.49 34.92
N ASN A 184 2.01 -42.97 33.75
CA ASN A 184 1.47 -44.31 33.59
C ASN A 184 2.55 -45.35 33.21
N TYR A 185 3.66 -44.90 32.65
CA TYR A 185 4.68 -45.72 32.00
C TYR A 185 6.09 -45.13 32.22
N PRO A 186 6.70 -45.29 33.41
CA PRO A 186 7.94 -44.60 33.80
C PRO A 186 9.09 -44.85 32.81
N LEU A 187 9.41 -43.82 32.02
CA LEU A 187 10.46 -43.90 31.00
C LEU A 187 11.85 -43.99 31.64
N LYS A 188 12.70 -44.90 31.15
CA LYS A 188 14.11 -44.96 31.57
C LYS A 188 14.83 -43.64 31.23
N SER A 189 15.75 -43.20 32.08
CA SER A 189 16.50 -41.95 31.95
C SER A 189 17.08 -41.67 30.54
N PRO A 190 17.67 -42.65 29.81
CA PRO A 190 18.18 -42.41 28.45
C PRO A 190 17.09 -42.11 27.41
N ILE A 191 15.91 -42.72 27.53
CA ILE A 191 14.75 -42.47 26.65
C ILE A 191 14.16 -41.10 26.96
N ARG A 192 14.04 -40.78 28.26
CA ARG A 192 13.59 -39.47 28.73
C ARG A 192 14.48 -38.34 28.21
N ALA A 193 15.80 -38.49 28.33
CA ALA A 193 16.76 -37.52 27.83
C ALA A 193 16.65 -37.31 26.31
N ARG A 194 16.45 -38.40 25.56
CA ARG A 194 16.25 -38.35 24.09
C ARG A 194 14.95 -37.61 23.73
N ILE A 195 13.86 -37.89 24.43
CA ILE A 195 12.57 -37.21 24.23
C ILE A 195 12.69 -35.72 24.54
N GLN A 196 13.38 -35.37 25.62
CA GLN A 196 13.63 -33.99 26.01
C GLN A 196 14.43 -33.24 24.92
N GLU A 197 15.53 -33.82 24.43
CA GLU A 197 16.35 -33.27 23.33
C GLU A 197 15.51 -33.06 22.04
N LEU A 198 14.55 -33.94 21.78
CA LEU A 198 13.68 -33.80 20.62
C LEU A 198 12.62 -32.70 20.80
N LEU A 199 12.06 -32.55 22.00
CA LEU A 199 11.14 -31.46 22.36
C LEU A 199 11.83 -30.10 22.33
N GLU A 200 13.11 -30.03 22.71
CA GLU A 200 13.92 -28.80 22.66
C GLU A 200 13.90 -28.16 21.25
N ASN A 201 13.83 -28.97 20.19
CA ASN A 201 13.74 -28.48 18.82
C ASN A 201 12.35 -27.91 18.43
N MET A 202 11.26 -28.37 19.05
CA MET A 202 9.90 -27.81 18.81
C MET A 202 9.58 -26.65 19.73
N THR A 203 10.09 -26.68 20.95
CA THR A 203 9.99 -25.57 21.90
C THR A 203 10.75 -24.34 21.42
N LEU A 204 11.70 -24.48 20.49
CA LEU A 204 12.38 -23.33 19.91
C LEU A 204 11.41 -22.32 19.31
N ALA A 205 10.48 -22.72 18.44
CA ALA A 205 9.49 -21.80 17.87
C ALA A 205 8.54 -21.22 18.95
N LYS A 206 8.25 -22.01 19.98
CA LYS A 206 7.43 -21.61 21.13
C LYS A 206 8.12 -20.54 21.99
N GLU A 207 9.44 -20.61 22.16
CA GLU A 207 10.25 -19.62 22.90
C GLU A 207 10.16 -18.22 22.27
N TYR A 208 9.99 -18.15 20.94
CA TYR A 208 9.87 -16.91 20.17
C TYR A 208 8.45 -16.62 19.68
N GLU A 209 7.42 -17.26 20.25
CA GLU A 209 6.03 -17.13 19.78
C GLU A 209 5.52 -15.68 19.77
N GLY A 210 5.86 -14.90 20.79
CA GLY A 210 5.49 -13.48 20.84
C GLY A 210 6.25 -12.60 19.84
N TYR A 211 7.18 -13.15 19.06
CA TYR A 211 8.10 -12.39 18.23
C TYR A 211 8.04 -12.80 16.76
N LEU A 212 8.39 -14.04 16.42
CA LEU A 212 8.78 -14.39 15.03
C LEU A 212 7.76 -15.22 14.26
N PHE A 213 6.79 -15.81 14.94
CA PHE A 213 5.89 -16.80 14.33
C PHE A 213 4.42 -16.53 14.72
N PRO A 214 3.83 -15.40 14.30
CA PRO A 214 2.41 -15.19 14.47
C PRO A 214 1.60 -16.24 13.67
N LYS A 215 0.29 -16.29 13.91
CA LYS A 215 -0.62 -17.07 13.06
C LYS A 215 -0.87 -16.28 11.78
N HIS A 216 -0.82 -16.95 10.63
CA HIS A 216 -1.32 -16.39 9.37
C HIS A 216 -2.74 -16.87 9.08
N TYR A 217 -3.65 -15.94 8.81
CA TYR A 217 -5.08 -16.20 8.65
C TYR A 217 -5.45 -16.49 7.18
N TRP A 218 -4.84 -17.51 6.59
CA TRP A 218 -5.09 -17.90 5.19
C TRP A 218 -6.55 -18.34 4.94
N SER A 219 -7.28 -18.71 5.99
CA SER A 219 -8.73 -18.97 5.97
C SER A 219 -9.55 -17.77 5.46
N VAL A 220 -9.05 -16.54 5.61
CA VAL A 220 -9.66 -15.32 5.06
C VAL A 220 -9.74 -15.38 3.54
N LEU A 221 -8.65 -15.81 2.88
CA LEU A 221 -8.62 -15.97 1.43
C LEU A 221 -9.36 -17.23 0.99
N ALA A 222 -9.27 -18.31 1.78
CA ALA A 222 -9.89 -19.58 1.46
C ALA A 222 -11.42 -19.48 1.25
N LYS A 223 -12.06 -18.47 1.86
CA LYS A 223 -13.48 -18.17 1.66
C LYS A 223 -13.86 -17.89 0.20
N ASP A 224 -12.99 -17.22 -0.54
CA ASP A 224 -13.29 -16.69 -1.88
C ASP A 224 -12.42 -17.34 -2.99
N TYR A 225 -11.31 -17.98 -2.62
CA TYR A 225 -10.28 -18.45 -3.55
C TYR A 225 -9.97 -19.93 -3.41
N GLN A 226 -9.47 -20.53 -4.50
CA GLN A 226 -8.88 -21.87 -4.47
C GLN A 226 -7.41 -21.71 -4.06
N LEU A 227 -7.00 -22.35 -2.97
CA LEU A 227 -5.69 -22.13 -2.36
C LEU A 227 -4.74 -23.30 -2.58
N LYS A 228 -3.45 -22.95 -2.68
CA LYS A 228 -2.35 -23.89 -2.48
C LYS A 228 -1.30 -23.20 -1.62
N ILE A 229 -0.94 -23.80 -0.49
CA ILE A 229 0.09 -23.27 0.42
C ILE A 229 1.29 -24.21 0.37
N ILE A 230 2.46 -23.67 0.06
CA ILE A 230 3.74 -24.40 0.06
C ILE A 230 4.70 -23.77 1.07
N THR A 231 5.46 -24.59 1.77
CA THR A 231 6.39 -24.16 2.85
C THR A 231 7.80 -23.93 2.36
N LYS A 232 8.07 -24.31 1.10
CA LYS A 232 9.31 -24.05 0.39
C LYS A 232 8.94 -23.67 -1.05
N PHE A 233 9.62 -22.67 -1.60
CA PHE A 233 9.43 -22.31 -2.99
C PHE A 233 9.77 -23.51 -3.89
N ASP A 234 8.86 -23.81 -4.82
CA ASP A 234 9.01 -24.86 -5.81
C ASP A 234 8.27 -24.43 -7.09
N PHE A 235 9.03 -24.20 -8.15
CA PHE A 235 8.49 -23.72 -9.42
C PHE A 235 7.58 -24.77 -10.10
N GLU A 236 7.80 -26.06 -9.87
CA GLU A 236 6.92 -27.11 -10.40
C GLU A 236 5.52 -27.04 -9.79
N GLN A 237 5.42 -26.58 -8.53
CA GLN A 237 4.12 -26.38 -7.88
C GLN A 237 3.35 -25.21 -8.49
N ILE A 238 4.05 -24.19 -9.01
CA ILE A 238 3.47 -23.05 -9.71
C ILE A 238 2.93 -23.50 -11.06
N THR A 239 3.73 -24.19 -11.87
CA THR A 239 3.30 -24.64 -13.21
C THR A 239 2.20 -25.69 -13.15
N SER A 240 2.22 -26.59 -12.16
CA SER A 240 1.16 -27.60 -11.98
C SER A 240 -0.16 -27.03 -11.44
N PHE A 241 -0.09 -26.02 -10.58
CA PHE A 241 -1.30 -25.42 -9.99
C PHE A 241 -1.90 -24.35 -10.89
N GLU A 242 -1.07 -23.63 -11.65
CA GLU A 242 -1.42 -22.51 -12.51
C GLU A 242 -2.12 -21.34 -11.77
N PRO A 243 -1.48 -20.74 -10.74
CA PRO A 243 -2.09 -19.67 -9.96
C PRO A 243 -2.24 -18.36 -10.75
N LYS A 244 -3.33 -17.63 -10.48
CA LYS A 244 -3.49 -16.25 -10.94
C LYS A 244 -2.78 -15.23 -10.05
N VAL A 245 -2.55 -15.56 -8.78
CA VAL A 245 -1.78 -14.74 -7.85
C VAL A 245 -0.83 -15.62 -7.07
N VAL A 246 0.42 -15.17 -6.93
CA VAL A 246 1.40 -15.76 -6.01
C VAL A 246 1.65 -14.79 -4.86
N ILE A 247 1.58 -15.30 -3.63
CA ILE A 247 1.87 -14.56 -2.40
C ILE A 247 3.17 -15.09 -1.80
N LEU A 248 4.18 -14.22 -1.63
CA LEU A 248 5.40 -14.51 -0.89
C LEU A 248 5.26 -13.93 0.53
N SER A 249 4.98 -14.82 1.49
CA SER A 249 4.68 -14.47 2.87
C SER A 249 5.98 -14.44 3.70
N ASN A 250 6.41 -13.22 4.04
CA ASN A 250 7.47 -12.96 5.01
C ASN A 250 8.74 -13.83 4.87
N ILE A 251 9.35 -13.86 3.69
CA ILE A 251 10.53 -14.67 3.40
C ILE A 251 11.81 -13.95 3.86
N TRP A 252 12.08 -13.94 5.16
CA TRP A 252 13.11 -13.05 5.75
C TRP A 252 14.43 -13.73 6.13
N LEU A 253 14.52 -15.06 6.07
CA LEU A 253 15.71 -15.82 6.42
C LEU A 253 16.40 -16.41 5.19
N ASN A 254 17.73 -16.45 5.22
CA ASN A 254 18.53 -16.99 4.11
C ASN A 254 18.19 -18.43 3.66
N PRO A 255 17.71 -19.37 4.49
CA PRO A 255 17.33 -20.71 4.02
C PRO A 255 16.00 -20.71 3.26
N TRP A 256 15.26 -19.61 3.30
CA TRP A 256 14.00 -19.41 2.58
C TRP A 256 14.17 -18.56 1.32
N GLU A 257 15.36 -18.00 1.11
CA GLU A 257 15.68 -17.14 -0.03
C GLU A 257 15.44 -17.85 -1.36
N LEU A 258 14.77 -17.15 -2.28
CA LEU A 258 14.66 -17.56 -3.68
C LEU A 258 15.95 -17.16 -4.41
N SER A 259 16.56 -18.12 -5.09
CA SER A 259 17.64 -17.85 -6.03
C SER A 259 17.19 -16.89 -7.15
N LEU A 260 18.16 -16.25 -7.81
CA LEU A 260 17.86 -15.33 -8.90
C LEU A 260 17.10 -16.02 -10.04
N ASP A 261 17.39 -17.29 -10.33
CA ASP A 261 16.71 -18.02 -11.39
C ASP A 261 15.27 -18.41 -10.99
N GLU A 262 15.03 -18.76 -9.72
CA GLU A 262 13.67 -18.97 -9.18
C GLU A 262 12.83 -17.69 -9.24
N GLN A 263 13.40 -16.54 -8.84
CA GLN A 263 12.74 -15.23 -8.95
C GLN A 263 12.39 -14.91 -10.42
N ASN A 264 13.33 -15.11 -11.34
CA ASN A 264 13.09 -14.86 -12.76
C ASN A 264 12.03 -15.79 -13.35
N ASN A 265 12.05 -17.07 -13.01
CA ASN A 265 11.06 -18.04 -13.47
C ASN A 265 9.66 -17.67 -12.95
N LEU A 266 9.54 -17.27 -11.67
CA LEU A 266 8.27 -16.78 -11.11
C LEU A 266 7.78 -15.52 -11.83
N ILE A 267 8.65 -14.51 -11.99
CA ILE A 267 8.27 -13.25 -12.62
C ILE A 267 7.86 -13.48 -14.07
N ARG A 268 8.63 -14.28 -14.83
CA ARG A 268 8.29 -14.65 -16.21
C ARG A 268 6.95 -15.36 -16.28
N TYR A 269 6.73 -16.38 -15.44
CA TYR A 269 5.45 -17.08 -15.37
C TYR A 269 4.28 -16.09 -15.16
N LEU A 270 4.41 -15.17 -14.21
CA LEU A 270 3.35 -14.19 -13.94
C LEU A 270 3.15 -13.22 -15.10
N ARG A 271 4.22 -12.81 -15.81
CA ARG A 271 4.11 -11.96 -17.01
C ARG A 271 3.37 -12.67 -18.14
N GLU A 272 3.75 -13.91 -18.44
CA GLU A 272 3.13 -14.75 -19.49
C GLU A 272 1.66 -15.06 -19.22
N HIS A 273 1.25 -15.11 -17.94
CA HIS A 273 -0.11 -15.49 -17.52
C HIS A 273 -0.96 -14.31 -17.06
N ASN A 274 -0.45 -13.07 -17.18
CA ASN A 274 -1.02 -11.84 -16.62
C ASN A 274 -1.43 -12.02 -15.14
N GLY A 275 -0.57 -12.71 -14.39
CA GLY A 275 -0.75 -12.98 -12.97
C GLY A 275 -0.34 -11.81 -12.08
N GLY A 276 -0.67 -11.93 -10.79
CA GLY A 276 -0.32 -10.95 -9.76
C GLY A 276 0.74 -11.47 -8.79
N LEU A 277 1.55 -10.57 -8.25
CA LEU A 277 2.52 -10.86 -7.18
C LEU A 277 2.20 -10.04 -5.93
N ILE A 278 2.05 -10.70 -4.78
CA ILE A 278 1.91 -10.04 -3.48
C ILE A 278 3.10 -10.45 -2.62
N VAL A 279 3.79 -9.48 -2.03
CA VAL A 279 4.96 -9.72 -1.18
C VAL A 279 4.78 -8.99 0.14
N THR A 280 5.07 -9.66 1.24
CA THR A 280 4.86 -9.11 2.59
C THR A 280 6.17 -9.00 3.37
N HIS A 281 6.21 -7.98 4.22
CA HIS A 281 7.20 -7.74 5.27
C HIS A 281 8.64 -8.10 4.88
N GLY A 282 9.26 -9.03 5.62
CA GLY A 282 10.68 -9.34 5.62
C GLY A 282 11.22 -9.97 4.33
N SER A 283 10.39 -10.16 3.31
CA SER A 283 10.77 -10.69 2.00
C SER A 283 11.78 -9.84 1.23
N LEU A 284 12.15 -8.64 1.71
CA LEU A 284 13.22 -7.80 1.16
C LEU A 284 14.40 -7.59 2.12
N HIS A 285 14.45 -8.32 3.24
CA HIS A 285 15.46 -8.14 4.29
C HIS A 285 16.87 -8.52 3.81
N ASP A 286 17.65 -7.57 3.32
CA ASP A 286 18.92 -7.76 2.61
C ASP A 286 20.14 -7.97 3.54
N SER A 287 19.92 -8.46 4.76
CA SER A 287 20.97 -8.49 5.77
C SER A 287 22.11 -9.46 5.43
N ILE A 288 23.33 -8.93 5.42
CA ILE A 288 24.59 -9.67 5.32
C ILE A 288 25.55 -9.28 6.45
N ILE A 289 26.51 -10.13 6.75
CA ILE A 289 27.67 -9.82 7.60
C ILE A 289 28.91 -9.80 6.72
N TYR A 290 29.45 -8.60 6.52
CA TYR A 290 30.67 -8.35 5.74
C TYR A 290 31.91 -8.60 6.60
N GLU A 291 32.75 -9.57 6.21
CA GLU A 291 34.02 -9.87 6.89
C GLU A 291 35.22 -9.38 6.08
N SER A 292 35.20 -9.59 4.76
CA SER A 292 36.21 -9.13 3.81
C SER A 292 35.61 -8.99 2.41
N PRO A 293 36.33 -8.44 1.42
CA PRO A 293 35.84 -8.34 0.05
C PRO A 293 35.40 -9.68 -0.55
N GLU A 294 36.04 -10.77 -0.14
CA GLU A 294 35.82 -12.16 -0.59
C GLU A 294 34.86 -12.95 0.30
N LYS A 295 34.53 -12.45 1.50
CA LYS A 295 33.77 -13.21 2.49
C LYS A 295 32.63 -12.40 3.09
N GLN A 296 31.42 -12.81 2.74
CA GLN A 296 30.16 -12.27 3.26
C GLN A 296 29.28 -13.43 3.72
N VAL A 297 28.58 -13.26 4.84
CA VAL A 297 27.63 -14.26 5.35
C VAL A 297 26.22 -13.71 5.23
N GLU A 298 25.39 -14.37 4.44
CA GLU A 298 23.98 -14.04 4.28
C GLU A 298 23.20 -14.45 5.55
N VAL A 299 22.44 -13.52 6.11
CA VAL A 299 21.57 -13.75 7.28
C VAL A 299 20.10 -13.60 6.86
N GLY A 300 19.82 -12.60 6.02
CA GLY A 300 18.53 -12.41 5.37
C GLY A 300 18.54 -12.91 3.93
N VAL A 301 17.87 -12.15 3.05
CA VAL A 301 17.60 -12.48 1.65
C VAL A 301 18.16 -11.43 0.65
N PRO A 302 19.48 -11.13 0.67
CA PRO A 302 20.09 -10.11 -0.20
C PRO A 302 19.88 -10.36 -1.70
N LYS A 303 19.69 -11.61 -2.15
CA LYS A 303 19.41 -11.93 -3.57
C LYS A 303 18.03 -11.45 -4.02
N HIS A 304 17.08 -11.22 -3.11
CA HIS A 304 15.80 -10.59 -3.43
C HIS A 304 15.94 -9.11 -3.79
N VAL A 305 17.01 -8.45 -3.32
CA VAL A 305 17.38 -7.10 -3.75
C VAL A 305 18.17 -7.15 -5.04
N GLY A 306 19.25 -7.95 -5.08
CA GLY A 306 20.11 -8.11 -6.26
C GLY A 306 21.28 -7.13 -6.31
N ASN A 307 21.93 -7.05 -7.47
CA ASN A 307 23.14 -6.24 -7.71
C ASN A 307 23.06 -5.48 -9.05
N LEU A 308 24.12 -4.78 -9.46
CA LEU A 308 24.10 -4.00 -10.71
C LEU A 308 23.75 -4.79 -11.98
N SER A 309 23.98 -6.10 -12.03
CA SER A 309 23.69 -6.90 -13.22
C SER A 309 22.21 -6.95 -13.59
N VAL A 310 21.29 -6.70 -12.64
CA VAL A 310 19.85 -6.60 -12.93
C VAL A 310 19.43 -5.20 -13.38
N LEU A 311 20.29 -4.20 -13.17
CA LEU A 311 20.10 -2.83 -13.65
C LEU A 311 20.79 -2.59 -14.99
N TYR A 312 21.52 -3.55 -15.52
CA TYR A 312 22.29 -3.38 -16.75
C TYR A 312 22.21 -4.63 -17.62
N VAL A 313 21.60 -4.47 -18.80
CA VAL A 313 21.58 -5.53 -19.81
C VAL A 313 22.86 -5.41 -20.64
N ASN A 314 23.94 -6.08 -20.20
CA ASN A 314 25.21 -6.10 -20.93
C ASN A 314 25.25 -7.10 -22.10
N ALA A 315 24.14 -7.81 -22.33
CA ALA A 315 24.08 -8.77 -23.42
C ALA A 315 23.77 -8.00 -24.71
N ASN A 316 24.50 -8.31 -25.78
CA ASN A 316 24.00 -8.13 -27.14
C ASN A 316 22.63 -8.80 -27.21
N LEU A 317 21.54 -8.08 -26.88
CA LEU A 317 20.20 -8.46 -27.27
C LEU A 317 20.34 -8.72 -28.77
N PRO A 318 20.06 -9.95 -29.26
CA PRO A 318 20.18 -10.26 -30.67
C PRO A 318 19.58 -9.11 -31.47
N GLN A 319 20.25 -8.66 -32.53
CA GLN A 319 19.73 -7.57 -33.37
C GLN A 319 18.25 -7.84 -33.75
N ALA A 320 17.90 -9.12 -33.94
CA ALA A 320 16.55 -9.63 -34.15
C ALA A 320 15.53 -9.37 -33.01
N LEU A 321 15.96 -9.31 -31.74
CA LEU A 321 15.15 -8.94 -30.57
C LEU A 321 14.98 -7.42 -30.45
N LEU A 322 15.99 -6.63 -30.82
CA LEU A 322 15.87 -5.17 -30.95
C LEU A 322 15.02 -4.76 -32.17
N GLU A 323 15.01 -5.60 -33.20
CA GLU A 323 14.13 -5.52 -34.37
C GLU A 323 12.74 -6.17 -34.11
N SER A 324 12.61 -6.95 -33.02
CA SER A 324 11.34 -7.54 -32.64
C SER A 324 10.41 -6.41 -32.23
N LYS A 325 9.23 -6.37 -32.85
CA LYS A 325 8.19 -5.39 -32.50
C LYS A 325 7.49 -5.75 -31.19
N ASN A 326 7.85 -6.88 -30.55
CA ASN A 326 7.23 -7.35 -29.33
C ASN A 326 8.12 -6.99 -28.12
N LEU A 327 7.71 -5.95 -27.41
CA LEU A 327 8.38 -5.49 -26.20
C LEU A 327 8.46 -6.58 -25.13
N CYS A 328 7.49 -7.51 -25.09
CA CYS A 328 7.45 -8.57 -24.09
C CYS A 328 8.59 -9.57 -24.18
N ASP A 329 8.99 -9.95 -25.39
CA ASP A 329 10.12 -10.86 -25.60
C ASP A 329 11.42 -10.30 -24.98
N ILE A 330 11.60 -8.97 -25.03
CA ILE A 330 12.76 -8.28 -24.46
C ILE A 330 12.66 -8.24 -22.93
N VAL A 331 11.48 -7.94 -22.38
CA VAL A 331 11.26 -7.84 -20.93
C VAL A 331 11.42 -9.20 -20.26
N GLU A 332 10.87 -10.26 -20.87
CA GLU A 332 10.93 -11.63 -20.35
C GLU A 332 12.33 -12.26 -20.46
N ALA A 333 13.15 -11.76 -21.39
CA ALA A 333 14.56 -12.14 -21.50
C ALA A 333 15.45 -11.49 -20.44
N LYS A 334 14.99 -10.42 -19.80
CA LYS A 334 15.74 -9.69 -18.78
C LYS A 334 15.64 -10.38 -17.41
N LYS A 335 16.72 -10.30 -16.63
CA LYS A 335 16.69 -10.66 -15.21
C LYS A 335 16.10 -9.54 -14.36
N GLU A 336 15.12 -9.89 -13.53
CA GLU A 336 14.51 -9.05 -12.49
C GLU A 336 14.65 -9.73 -11.11
N THR A 337 14.66 -8.92 -10.05
CA THR A 337 14.54 -9.39 -8.67
C THR A 337 13.19 -8.99 -8.07
N LEU A 338 12.86 -9.54 -6.90
CA LEU A 338 11.68 -9.13 -6.15
C LEU A 338 11.69 -7.62 -5.89
N ALA A 339 12.82 -7.04 -5.46
CA ALA A 339 12.92 -5.59 -5.24
C ALA A 339 12.61 -4.80 -6.52
N THR A 340 13.17 -5.18 -7.68
CA THR A 340 12.97 -4.43 -8.91
C THR A 340 11.53 -4.54 -9.44
N VAL A 341 10.92 -5.73 -9.37
CA VAL A 341 9.54 -5.96 -9.86
C VAL A 341 8.49 -5.30 -8.94
N LEU A 342 8.83 -5.10 -7.65
CA LEU A 342 8.03 -4.35 -6.68
C LEU A 342 8.19 -2.82 -6.78
N GLY A 343 9.12 -2.33 -7.61
CA GLY A 343 9.36 -0.89 -7.82
C GLY A 343 10.52 -0.30 -7.02
N PHE A 344 11.24 -1.08 -6.21
CA PHE A 344 12.44 -0.66 -5.48
C PHE A 344 13.71 -0.69 -6.37
N LYS A 345 13.60 -0.16 -7.60
CA LYS A 345 14.61 -0.28 -8.67
C LYS A 345 15.96 0.38 -8.34
N LEU A 346 16.04 1.28 -7.36
CA LEU A 346 17.29 1.88 -6.91
C LEU A 346 18.07 0.97 -5.94
N ALA A 347 17.41 0.03 -5.26
CA ALA A 347 18.02 -0.79 -4.21
C ALA A 347 19.27 -1.58 -4.66
N PRO A 348 19.31 -2.23 -5.86
CA PRO A 348 20.50 -2.95 -6.30
C PRO A 348 21.74 -2.04 -6.50
N LEU A 349 21.52 -0.77 -6.89
CA LEU A 349 22.60 0.21 -7.01
C LEU A 349 23.17 0.58 -5.63
N ILE A 350 22.30 0.73 -4.62
CA ILE A 350 22.70 1.04 -3.25
C ILE A 350 23.48 -0.11 -2.62
N GLU A 351 23.04 -1.35 -2.83
CA GLU A 351 23.76 -2.53 -2.35
C GLU A 351 25.16 -2.65 -2.96
N GLN A 352 25.28 -2.43 -4.28
CA GLN A 352 26.59 -2.40 -4.90
C GLN A 352 27.46 -1.27 -4.33
N ALA A 353 26.90 -0.07 -4.18
CA ALA A 353 27.63 1.09 -3.70
C ALA A 353 28.15 0.87 -2.27
N LYS A 354 27.31 0.29 -1.40
CA LYS A 354 27.65 -0.14 -0.05
C LYS A 354 28.82 -1.12 -0.06
N LYS A 355 28.76 -2.16 -0.90
CA LYS A 355 29.85 -3.13 -1.03
C LYS A 355 31.16 -2.46 -1.51
N THR A 356 31.11 -1.66 -2.56
CA THR A 356 32.30 -1.01 -3.13
C THR A 356 32.96 -0.04 -2.14
N LEU A 357 32.16 0.68 -1.35
CA LEU A 357 32.69 1.52 -0.27
C LEU A 357 33.33 0.66 0.83
N ALA A 358 32.68 -0.42 1.27
CA ALA A 358 33.21 -1.33 2.28
C ALA A 358 34.53 -2.00 1.82
N ASP A 359 34.60 -2.49 0.58
CA ASP A 359 35.81 -3.05 -0.01
C ASP A 359 36.96 -2.04 0.03
N GLY A 360 36.70 -0.79 -0.37
CA GLY A 360 37.69 0.29 -0.37
C GLY A 360 38.18 0.65 1.04
N LEU A 361 37.28 0.71 2.02
CA LEU A 361 37.63 0.97 3.42
C LEU A 361 38.46 -0.18 4.01
N TYR A 362 38.13 -1.42 3.67
CA TYR A 362 38.87 -2.60 4.10
C TYR A 362 40.30 -2.58 3.56
N MET A 363 40.48 -2.30 2.26
CA MET A 363 41.81 -2.18 1.64
C MET A 363 42.63 -1.02 2.22
N ALA A 364 41.97 0.03 2.73
CA ALA A 364 42.61 1.14 3.44
C ALA A 364 42.95 0.84 4.91
N GLY A 365 42.73 -0.39 5.39
CA GLY A 365 42.99 -0.81 6.77
C GLY A 365 41.89 -0.41 7.77
N GLN A 366 40.79 0.20 7.32
CA GLN A 366 39.67 0.62 8.17
C GLN A 366 38.65 -0.52 8.32
N VAL A 367 39.12 -1.68 8.81
CA VAL A 367 38.33 -2.92 8.83
C VAL A 367 37.02 -2.77 9.60
N GLU A 368 37.03 -2.16 10.79
CA GLU A 368 35.81 -2.01 11.60
C GLU A 368 34.74 -1.18 10.91
N VAL A 369 35.14 -0.07 10.27
CA VAL A 369 34.24 0.81 9.51
C VAL A 369 33.72 0.08 8.28
N ALA A 370 34.58 -0.63 7.56
CA ALA A 370 34.21 -1.45 6.40
C ALA A 370 33.16 -2.50 6.77
N THR A 371 33.35 -3.20 7.89
CA THR A 371 32.41 -4.20 8.40
C THR A 371 31.06 -3.55 8.74
N VAL A 372 31.03 -2.37 9.38
CA VAL A 372 29.77 -1.66 9.67
C VAL A 372 29.05 -1.24 8.39
N VAL A 373 29.75 -0.60 7.46
CA VAL A 373 29.17 -0.15 6.19
C VAL A 373 28.66 -1.34 5.39
N GLY A 374 29.48 -2.37 5.18
CA GLY A 374 29.15 -3.53 4.36
C GLY A 374 28.01 -4.39 4.93
N SER A 375 27.81 -4.38 6.25
CA SER A 375 26.79 -5.22 6.92
C SER A 375 25.47 -4.50 7.20
N MET A 376 25.37 -3.19 6.92
CA MET A 376 24.16 -2.41 7.22
C MET A 376 23.07 -2.73 6.19
N PRO A 377 21.92 -3.33 6.57
CA PRO A 377 20.85 -3.63 5.63
C PRO A 377 20.15 -2.35 5.18
N LEU A 378 19.77 -2.28 3.89
CA LEU A 378 18.84 -1.25 3.41
C LEU A 378 17.44 -1.47 4.00
N PHE A 379 17.06 -2.72 4.21
CA PHE A 379 15.72 -3.12 4.65
C PHE A 379 15.76 -3.84 6.02
N PRO A 380 16.02 -3.14 7.13
CA PRO A 380 15.92 -3.73 8.47
C PRO A 380 14.47 -4.14 8.81
N VAL A 381 14.30 -5.34 9.38
CA VAL A 381 12.99 -5.93 9.74
C VAL A 381 12.55 -5.58 11.17
N TYR A 382 11.27 -5.86 11.44
CA TYR A 382 10.63 -5.76 12.77
C TYR A 382 10.74 -4.40 13.47
N ALA A 383 10.74 -3.29 12.73
CA ALA A 383 10.59 -1.95 13.31
C ALA A 383 9.16 -1.78 13.86
N PRO A 384 8.93 -1.29 15.09
CA PRO A 384 7.59 -1.13 15.64
C PRO A 384 6.86 0.03 14.99
N PHE A 385 5.55 -0.11 14.85
CA PHE A 385 4.69 1.01 14.45
C PHE A 385 3.32 0.93 15.15
N SER A 386 2.71 2.09 15.34
CA SER A 386 1.35 2.26 15.86
C SER A 386 0.55 3.32 15.11
N GLY A 387 1.17 3.96 14.13
CA GLY A 387 0.57 4.99 13.31
C GLY A 387 -0.67 4.54 12.55
N LYS A 388 -1.53 5.51 12.22
CA LYS A 388 -2.67 5.29 11.32
C LYS A 388 -2.18 5.33 9.88
N LEU A 389 -2.60 4.37 9.06
CA LEU A 389 -2.38 4.39 7.62
C LEU A 389 -3.29 5.45 6.99
N GLU A 390 -2.67 6.46 6.39
CA GLU A 390 -3.33 7.52 5.61
C GLU A 390 -3.40 7.12 4.13
N VAL A 391 -4.59 7.21 3.55
CA VAL A 391 -4.79 6.98 2.11
C VAL A 391 -4.21 8.15 1.32
N ARG A 392 -3.20 7.86 0.51
CA ARG A 392 -2.48 8.85 -0.31
C ARG A 392 -3.17 9.10 -1.65
N GLU A 393 -3.77 8.04 -2.20
CA GLU A 393 -4.51 8.09 -3.46
C GLU A 393 -5.61 7.03 -3.46
N ALA A 394 -6.70 7.30 -4.18
CA ALA A 394 -7.75 6.31 -4.37
C ALA A 394 -7.20 5.11 -5.15
N HIS A 395 -7.31 3.92 -4.58
CA HIS A 395 -6.80 2.70 -5.18
C HIS A 395 -7.72 1.51 -4.86
N PRO A 396 -7.95 0.56 -5.80
CA PRO A 396 -8.82 -0.59 -5.56
C PRO A 396 -8.47 -1.43 -4.33
N ILE A 397 -7.18 -1.52 -3.98
CA ILE A 397 -6.71 -2.22 -2.76
C ILE A 397 -7.30 -1.60 -1.48
N LEU A 398 -7.60 -0.31 -1.51
CA LEU A 398 -8.12 0.45 -0.37
C LEU A 398 -9.65 0.53 -0.36
N SER A 399 -10.33 -0.16 -1.28
CA SER A 399 -11.78 -0.16 -1.38
C SER A 399 -12.44 -0.65 -0.09
N GLY A 400 -13.41 0.11 0.41
CA GLY A 400 -14.12 -0.20 1.66
C GLY A 400 -13.34 0.12 2.95
N LEU A 401 -12.17 0.76 2.84
CA LEU A 401 -11.43 1.31 3.98
C LEU A 401 -11.70 2.82 4.13
N LEU A 402 -11.54 3.33 5.35
CA LEU A 402 -11.59 4.75 5.63
C LEU A 402 -10.35 5.47 5.07
N THR A 403 -10.42 6.80 4.93
CA THR A 403 -9.27 7.62 4.49
C THR A 403 -8.10 7.59 5.47
N GLU A 404 -8.37 7.25 6.72
CA GLU A 404 -7.39 6.85 7.73
C GLU A 404 -7.87 5.56 8.40
N PHE A 405 -7.00 4.57 8.54
CA PHE A 405 -7.34 3.32 9.21
C PHE A 405 -6.16 2.76 10.00
N LYS A 406 -6.45 1.86 10.93
CA LYS A 406 -5.45 1.14 11.71
C LYS A 406 -5.45 -0.33 11.32
N ILE A 407 -4.30 -0.94 11.47
CA ILE A 407 -4.08 -2.39 11.37
C ILE A 407 -3.43 -2.84 12.67
N LYS A 408 -3.63 -4.10 13.04
CA LYS A 408 -3.04 -4.70 14.23
C LYS A 408 -2.39 -6.04 13.88
N ILE A 409 -1.07 -6.12 14.09
CA ILE A 409 -0.28 -7.33 13.92
C ILE A 409 0.16 -7.84 15.31
N PRO A 410 -0.40 -8.96 15.81
CA PRO A 410 -0.09 -9.48 17.13
C PRO A 410 1.41 -9.74 17.32
N SER A 411 1.99 -9.14 18.37
CA SER A 411 3.41 -9.30 18.70
C SER A 411 3.75 -8.81 20.11
N ALA A 412 4.99 -9.05 20.55
CA ALA A 412 5.51 -8.60 21.84
C ALA A 412 5.52 -7.08 21.99
N TYR A 413 5.43 -6.34 20.89
CA TYR A 413 5.33 -4.89 20.89
C TYR A 413 4.03 -4.35 21.50
N GLU A 414 2.98 -5.19 21.62
CA GLU A 414 1.77 -4.82 22.36
C GLU A 414 2.07 -4.42 23.82
N LYS A 415 3.11 -5.01 24.44
CA LYS A 415 3.54 -4.69 25.81
C LYS A 415 3.95 -3.23 25.99
N ILE A 416 4.39 -2.58 24.91
CA ILE A 416 4.81 -1.18 24.89
C ILE A 416 3.83 -0.30 24.07
N GLY A 417 2.60 -0.78 23.86
CA GLY A 417 1.52 -0.01 23.25
C GLY A 417 1.60 0.15 21.72
N GLN A 418 2.41 -0.66 21.05
CA GLN A 418 2.55 -0.61 19.59
C GLN A 418 1.59 -1.61 18.93
N ASN A 419 1.08 -1.27 17.74
CA ASN A 419 0.04 -2.06 17.07
C ASN A 419 0.61 -3.14 16.15
N GLY A 420 1.91 -3.13 15.87
CA GLY A 420 2.55 -4.12 15.05
C GLY A 420 3.98 -3.76 14.72
N TYR A 421 4.48 -4.39 13.67
CA TYR A 421 5.84 -4.20 13.18
C TYR A 421 5.89 -4.15 11.65
N THR A 422 6.94 -3.53 11.13
CA THR A 422 7.13 -3.25 9.71
C THR A 422 8.59 -3.43 9.33
N LEU A 423 8.83 -3.65 8.05
CA LEU A 423 10.13 -3.52 7.44
C LEU A 423 10.35 -2.02 7.20
N PHE A 424 11.51 -1.53 7.62
CA PHE A 424 11.93 -0.15 7.45
C PHE A 424 12.96 -0.09 6.32
N GLY A 425 13.18 1.08 5.71
CA GLY A 425 14.06 1.24 4.54
C GLY A 425 13.32 1.60 3.26
N TRP A 426 12.15 1.00 3.01
CA TRP A 426 11.34 1.25 1.82
C TRP A 426 10.97 2.73 1.63
N GLN A 427 11.03 3.54 2.69
CA GLN A 427 10.73 4.97 2.68
C GLN A 427 11.55 5.77 1.67
N PHE A 428 12.70 5.28 1.18
CA PHE A 428 13.46 5.99 0.15
C PHE A 428 12.68 6.23 -1.16
N VAL A 429 11.56 5.52 -1.37
CA VAL A 429 10.65 5.77 -2.50
C VAL A 429 9.51 6.75 -2.19
N LEU A 430 9.50 7.38 -1.01
CA LEU A 430 8.52 8.40 -0.65
C LEU A 430 8.97 9.80 -1.10
N PRO A 431 8.02 10.72 -1.37
CA PRO A 431 8.32 12.14 -1.54
C PRO A 431 9.09 12.72 -0.34
N SER A 432 9.97 13.68 -0.61
CA SER A 432 10.83 14.33 0.38
C SER A 432 10.04 15.01 1.50
N GLU A 433 8.85 15.54 1.18
CA GLU A 433 7.94 16.14 2.15
C GLU A 433 7.52 15.14 3.25
N ILE A 434 7.21 13.89 2.87
CA ILE A 434 6.80 12.84 3.81
C ILE A 434 8.00 12.39 4.64
N LEU A 435 9.15 12.20 3.99
CA LEU A 435 10.41 11.85 4.64
C LEU A 435 10.79 12.87 5.71
N TYR A 436 10.65 14.17 5.40
CA TYR A 436 10.95 15.25 6.33
C TYR A 436 10.05 15.20 7.57
N ARG A 437 8.73 15.04 7.41
CA ARG A 437 7.77 14.95 8.52
C ARG A 437 7.96 13.72 9.39
N SER A 438 8.38 12.60 8.79
CA SER A 438 8.50 11.32 9.48
C SER A 438 9.83 11.17 10.25
N ARG A 439 10.88 11.88 9.83
CA ARG A 439 12.25 11.73 10.32
C ARG A 439 12.41 11.87 11.83
N GLU A 440 11.77 12.87 12.43
CA GLU A 440 11.85 13.08 13.89
C GLU A 440 11.30 11.88 14.67
N ARG A 441 10.26 11.24 14.13
CA ARG A 441 9.63 10.07 14.74
C ARG A 441 10.49 8.82 14.63
N TRP A 442 11.50 8.77 13.77
CA TRP A 442 12.34 7.57 13.60
C TRP A 442 13.40 7.40 14.69
N ARG A 443 13.72 8.46 15.44
CA ARG A 443 14.75 8.43 16.49
C ARG A 443 14.47 7.40 17.60
N SER A 444 13.20 7.08 17.85
CA SER A 444 12.82 6.11 18.88
C SER A 444 12.78 4.66 18.40
N ILE A 445 12.79 4.41 17.07
CA ILE A 445 12.65 3.06 16.49
C ILE A 445 13.68 2.10 17.10
N LYS A 446 14.95 2.51 17.11
CA LYS A 446 16.04 1.68 17.64
C LYS A 446 15.78 1.27 19.09
N SER A 447 15.45 2.23 19.97
CA SER A 447 15.22 1.95 21.39
C SER A 447 13.98 1.09 21.62
N GLU A 448 12.91 1.33 20.85
CA GLU A 448 11.67 0.56 20.95
C GLU A 448 11.88 -0.89 20.47
N SER A 449 12.76 -1.11 19.49
CA SER A 449 13.05 -2.42 18.89
C SER A 449 13.96 -3.34 19.70
N GLN A 450 14.64 -2.85 20.74
CA GLN A 450 15.77 -3.54 21.35
C GLN A 450 15.43 -4.96 21.85
N GLU A 451 14.34 -5.14 22.61
CA GLU A 451 13.93 -6.45 23.13
C GLU A 451 13.63 -7.43 22.00
N PHE A 452 12.89 -6.97 20.99
CA PHE A 452 12.49 -7.79 19.86
C PHE A 452 13.71 -8.22 19.03
N LEU A 453 14.62 -7.28 18.72
CA LEU A 453 15.81 -7.58 17.95
C LEU A 453 16.79 -8.48 18.70
N ASN A 454 16.86 -8.40 20.02
CA ASN A 454 17.61 -9.35 20.83
C ASN A 454 17.06 -10.77 20.64
N LYS A 455 15.73 -10.94 20.65
CA LYS A 455 15.09 -12.23 20.39
C LYS A 455 15.28 -12.74 18.96
N LEU A 456 15.16 -11.86 17.97
CA LEU A 456 15.53 -12.15 16.58
C LEU A 456 16.98 -12.63 16.47
N SER A 457 17.90 -11.93 17.14
CA SER A 457 19.32 -12.25 17.14
C SER A 457 19.62 -13.59 17.80
N GLU A 458 18.96 -13.92 18.92
CA GLU A 458 19.10 -15.21 19.59
C GLU A 458 18.67 -16.33 18.65
N TYR A 459 17.53 -16.18 17.98
CA TYR A 459 17.02 -17.13 17.01
C TYR A 459 17.98 -17.30 15.81
N GLN A 460 18.41 -16.21 15.18
CA GLN A 460 19.37 -16.25 14.06
C GLN A 460 20.68 -16.95 14.45
N LYS A 461 21.23 -16.67 15.64
CA LYS A 461 22.44 -17.36 16.13
C LYS A 461 22.24 -18.86 16.28
N ARG A 462 21.07 -19.33 16.71
CA ARG A 462 20.78 -20.76 16.87
C ARG A 462 20.59 -21.47 15.53
N ILE A 463 19.99 -20.81 14.54
CA ILE A 463 19.68 -21.43 13.23
C ILE A 463 20.82 -21.27 12.22
N ILE A 464 21.46 -20.11 12.17
CA ILE A 464 22.45 -19.72 11.14
C ILE A 464 23.87 -19.69 11.75
N GLY A 465 24.00 -19.68 13.07
CA GLY A 465 25.29 -19.53 13.77
C GLY A 465 25.76 -18.08 13.91
N LYS A 466 25.07 -17.11 13.27
CA LYS A 466 25.42 -15.68 13.30
C LYS A 466 24.17 -14.80 13.32
N SER A 467 24.36 -13.53 13.67
CA SER A 467 23.30 -12.50 13.71
C SER A 467 23.89 -11.14 13.33
N SER A 468 23.07 -10.30 12.69
CA SER A 468 23.40 -8.95 12.26
C SER A 468 22.88 -7.85 13.18
N LEU A 469 22.45 -8.19 14.41
CA LEU A 469 21.81 -7.29 15.40
C LEU A 469 22.32 -5.84 15.38
N LYS A 470 23.63 -5.66 15.63
CA LYS A 470 24.24 -4.32 15.74
C LYS A 470 24.15 -3.50 14.46
N TYR A 471 24.12 -4.14 13.30
CA TYR A 471 24.03 -3.49 12.00
C TYR A 471 22.57 -3.16 11.66
N GLN A 472 21.64 -4.03 12.03
CA GLN A 472 20.21 -3.79 11.92
C GLN A 472 19.78 -2.60 12.80
N GLU A 473 20.22 -2.57 14.07
CA GLU A 473 20.02 -1.42 14.96
C GLU A 473 20.55 -0.12 14.38
N ARG A 474 21.70 -0.17 13.68
CA ARG A 474 22.28 1.01 13.02
C ARG A 474 21.44 1.47 11.83
N ALA A 475 20.94 0.53 11.02
CA ALA A 475 20.10 0.81 9.87
C ALA A 475 18.78 1.51 10.25
N LEU A 476 18.21 1.18 11.42
CA LEU A 476 16.98 1.79 11.93
C LEU A 476 17.08 3.29 12.22
N ASN A 477 18.28 3.87 12.21
CA ASN A 477 18.47 5.32 12.27
C ASN A 477 18.21 6.03 10.93
N GLY A 478 17.93 5.30 9.84
CA GLY A 478 17.68 5.87 8.52
C GLY A 478 18.93 6.30 7.76
N GLU A 479 20.12 5.86 8.18
CA GLU A 479 21.42 6.26 7.60
C GLU A 479 21.49 6.02 6.09
N LEU A 480 21.00 4.87 5.60
CA LEU A 480 21.01 4.57 4.17
C LEU A 480 19.95 5.37 3.38
N ILE A 481 18.80 5.67 3.99
CA ILE A 481 17.80 6.56 3.39
C ILE A 481 18.41 7.97 3.21
N ASP A 482 19.18 8.43 4.21
CA ASP A 482 19.92 9.69 4.14
C ASP A 482 20.99 9.66 3.05
N SER A 483 21.75 8.58 2.95
CA SER A 483 22.73 8.37 1.87
C SER A 483 22.09 8.44 0.49
N ILE A 484 20.90 7.85 0.31
CA ILE A 484 20.15 7.87 -0.95
C ILE A 484 19.74 9.31 -1.32
N SER A 485 19.23 10.08 -0.36
CA SER A 485 18.85 11.48 -0.60
C SER A 485 20.04 12.34 -1.09
N LYS A 486 21.24 12.03 -0.60
CA LYS A 486 22.50 12.73 -0.92
C LYS A 486 23.22 12.18 -2.16
N LEU A 487 22.71 11.11 -2.79
CA LEU A 487 23.34 10.48 -3.95
C LEU A 487 23.56 11.49 -5.09
N GLN A 488 24.77 11.58 -5.63
CA GLN A 488 25.10 12.50 -6.72
C GLN A 488 25.51 11.72 -7.95
N PHE A 489 25.01 12.10 -9.13
CA PHE A 489 25.37 11.48 -10.40
C PHE A 489 26.22 12.47 -11.21
N GLY A 490 27.46 12.09 -11.49
CA GLY A 490 28.36 12.77 -12.41
C GLY A 490 28.24 12.23 -13.83
N GLU A 491 29.17 12.63 -14.70
CA GLU A 491 29.16 12.24 -16.12
C GLU A 491 29.62 10.79 -16.38
N LYS A 492 30.46 10.24 -15.49
CA LYS A 492 31.06 8.89 -15.63
C LYS A 492 30.97 8.06 -14.36
N ASP A 493 30.44 8.65 -13.29
CA ASP A 493 30.42 8.08 -11.96
C ASP A 493 29.21 8.58 -11.19
N PHE A 494 28.95 7.92 -10.07
CA PHE A 494 28.06 8.41 -9.05
C PHE A 494 28.79 8.40 -7.72
N THR A 495 28.34 9.27 -6.82
CA THR A 495 28.96 9.46 -5.52
C THR A 495 27.95 9.25 -4.42
N ILE A 496 28.30 8.36 -3.49
CA ILE A 496 27.53 8.04 -2.29
C ILE A 496 28.33 8.41 -1.04
N GLU A 497 27.63 8.78 0.02
CA GLU A 497 28.22 9.02 1.33
C GLU A 497 27.47 8.20 2.39
N ILE A 498 28.16 7.29 3.06
CA ILE A 498 27.58 6.43 4.11
C ILE A 498 28.39 6.64 5.39
N LEU A 499 27.72 7.06 6.47
CA LEU A 499 28.36 7.35 7.77
C LEU A 499 29.55 8.33 7.65
N GLY A 500 29.42 9.37 6.81
CA GLY A 500 30.48 10.35 6.54
C GLY A 500 31.59 9.87 5.60
N ASN A 501 31.56 8.61 5.16
CA ASN A 501 32.55 8.06 4.24
C ASN A 501 32.05 8.19 2.80
N LYS A 502 32.70 9.05 2.02
CA LYS A 502 32.35 9.36 0.64
C LYS A 502 33.10 8.46 -0.34
N LYS A 503 32.39 7.90 -1.31
CA LYS A 503 32.99 7.11 -2.41
C LYS A 503 32.38 7.52 -3.74
N THR A 504 33.25 7.80 -4.71
CA THR A 504 32.89 7.97 -6.12
C THR A 504 33.14 6.64 -6.84
N ILE A 505 32.12 6.18 -7.57
CA ILE A 505 32.06 4.86 -8.19
C ILE A 505 31.78 5.05 -9.69
N PRO A 506 32.73 4.67 -10.57
CA PRO A 506 32.49 4.67 -12.01
C PRO A 506 31.33 3.75 -12.37
N ALA A 507 30.49 4.17 -13.30
CA ALA A 507 29.37 3.36 -13.78
C ALA A 507 29.12 3.59 -15.28
N PRO A 508 28.58 2.57 -15.99
CA PRO A 508 28.09 2.73 -17.35
C PRO A 508 27.03 3.84 -17.45
N LYS A 509 26.95 4.49 -18.62
CA LYS A 509 26.06 5.64 -18.84
C LYS A 509 24.59 5.26 -18.62
N GLU A 510 24.20 4.05 -19.00
CA GLU A 510 22.87 3.47 -18.83
C GLU A 510 22.46 3.45 -17.34
N ILE A 511 23.41 3.12 -16.45
CA ILE A 511 23.17 3.10 -15.00
C ILE A 511 23.06 4.52 -14.46
N LEU A 512 23.89 5.45 -14.95
CA LEU A 512 23.88 6.84 -14.51
C LEU A 512 22.56 7.53 -14.87
N GLU A 513 22.10 7.39 -16.12
CA GLU A 513 20.88 8.05 -16.59
C GLU A 513 19.63 7.45 -15.93
N LYS A 514 19.56 6.13 -15.75
CA LYS A 514 18.49 5.51 -14.95
C LYS A 514 18.54 5.93 -13.50
N GLY A 515 19.74 5.98 -12.91
CA GLY A 515 19.97 6.41 -11.53
C GLY A 515 19.47 7.83 -11.26
N ARG A 516 19.68 8.77 -12.20
CA ARG A 516 19.17 10.15 -12.11
C ARG A 516 17.65 10.20 -11.99
N ILE A 517 16.91 9.40 -12.77
CA ILE A 517 15.43 9.31 -12.68
C ILE A 517 15.01 8.57 -11.41
N LEU A 518 15.62 7.42 -11.12
CA LEU A 518 15.24 6.58 -9.99
C LEU A 518 15.46 7.26 -8.64
N LYS A 519 16.44 8.17 -8.54
CA LYS A 519 16.61 9.04 -7.37
C LYS A 519 15.37 9.91 -7.10
N LEU A 520 14.63 10.27 -8.14
CA LEU A 520 13.41 11.07 -8.08
C LEU A 520 12.14 10.22 -8.02
N ALA A 521 12.25 8.89 -7.87
CA ALA A 521 11.10 7.98 -7.95
C ALA A 521 9.96 8.35 -7.00
N GLY A 522 10.26 8.81 -5.79
CA GLY A 522 9.24 9.26 -4.84
C GLY A 522 8.55 10.55 -5.25
N GLU A 523 9.28 11.54 -5.76
CA GLU A 523 8.72 12.79 -6.27
C GLU A 523 7.85 12.58 -7.52
N LEU A 524 8.26 11.64 -8.37
CA LEU A 524 7.58 11.31 -9.62
C LEU A 524 6.40 10.33 -9.43
N GLY A 525 6.28 9.68 -8.26
CA GLY A 525 5.30 8.63 -8.02
C GLY A 525 5.59 7.32 -8.76
N LEU A 526 6.84 7.06 -9.14
CA LEU A 526 7.25 5.83 -9.86
C LEU A 526 7.11 4.57 -9.01
N ALA A 527 7.21 4.67 -7.69
CA ALA A 527 6.73 3.63 -6.78
C ALA A 527 5.52 4.19 -6.03
N ARG A 528 4.36 3.59 -6.21
CA ARG A 528 3.09 4.16 -5.74
C ARG A 528 2.79 3.67 -4.33
N ALA A 529 3.18 4.46 -3.34
CA ALA A 529 2.76 4.23 -1.95
C ALA A 529 1.32 4.72 -1.77
N VAL A 530 0.34 3.82 -1.93
CA VAL A 530 -1.10 4.15 -1.91
C VAL A 530 -1.62 4.45 -0.50
N ALA A 531 -0.95 3.91 0.51
CA ALA A 531 -1.18 4.22 1.91
C ALA A 531 0.14 4.23 2.68
N VAL A 532 0.29 5.19 3.61
CA VAL A 532 1.50 5.38 4.43
C VAL A 532 1.05 5.74 5.83
N SER A 533 1.70 5.18 6.86
CA SER A 533 1.38 5.57 8.23
C SER A 533 1.80 7.00 8.51
N ASP A 534 1.10 7.68 9.41
CA ASP A 534 1.41 9.06 9.80
C ASP A 534 2.83 9.22 10.39
N ASP A 535 3.41 8.15 10.94
CA ASP A 535 4.81 8.08 11.38
C ASP A 535 5.82 7.68 10.28
N GLY A 536 5.32 7.42 9.07
CA GLY A 536 6.09 7.01 7.89
C GLY A 536 6.76 5.64 7.99
N ARG A 537 6.46 4.84 9.02
CA ARG A 537 7.11 3.55 9.27
C ARG A 537 6.49 2.41 8.45
N ALA A 538 5.17 2.41 8.27
CA ALA A 538 4.42 1.40 7.55
C ALA A 538 3.83 1.94 6.24
N GLY A 539 3.68 1.09 5.23
CA GLY A 539 3.15 1.49 3.94
C GLY A 539 2.75 0.33 3.04
N ILE A 540 1.92 0.67 2.05
CA ILE A 540 1.45 -0.24 1.01
C ILE A 540 1.94 0.33 -0.32
N VAL A 541 2.84 -0.39 -0.98
CA VAL A 541 3.42 0.01 -2.28
C VAL A 541 2.82 -0.86 -3.37
N VAL A 542 2.37 -0.24 -4.44
CA VAL A 542 1.81 -0.93 -5.60
C VAL A 542 2.56 -0.58 -6.87
N ARG A 543 2.56 -1.50 -7.83
CA ARG A 543 3.04 -1.27 -9.19
C ARG A 543 2.09 -1.90 -10.19
N ASP A 544 1.79 -1.14 -11.24
CA ASP A 544 0.93 -1.54 -12.34
C ASP A 544 1.68 -1.24 -13.65
N GLU A 545 1.63 -2.19 -14.59
CA GLU A 545 2.29 -2.07 -15.90
C GLU A 545 1.29 -2.18 -17.05
N PRO A 546 0.22 -1.38 -17.07
CA PRO A 546 -0.83 -1.55 -18.06
C PRO A 546 -0.36 -1.19 -19.48
N TYR A 547 0.83 -0.59 -19.63
CA TYR A 547 1.45 -0.25 -20.91
C TYR A 547 2.25 -1.41 -21.53
N LEU A 548 2.34 -2.57 -20.88
CA LEU A 548 2.95 -3.79 -21.39
C LEU A 548 1.89 -4.88 -21.54
N GLU A 549 1.87 -5.60 -22.66
CA GLU A 549 0.91 -6.69 -22.87
C GLU A 549 1.12 -7.85 -21.86
N CYS A 550 2.38 -8.17 -21.60
CA CYS A 550 2.91 -9.04 -20.54
C CYS A 550 3.11 -8.30 -19.20
N GLY A 551 2.34 -7.23 -18.97
CA GLY A 551 2.43 -6.44 -17.75
C GLY A 551 2.02 -7.25 -16.53
N ILE A 552 2.59 -6.88 -15.39
CA ILE A 552 2.32 -7.51 -14.09
C ILE A 552 1.80 -6.46 -13.10
N ARG A 553 0.91 -6.88 -12.19
CA ARG A 553 0.53 -6.10 -11.01
C ARG A 553 1.19 -6.65 -9.77
N THR A 554 1.83 -5.77 -9.01
CA THR A 554 2.50 -6.16 -7.78
C THR A 554 2.07 -5.31 -6.59
N VAL A 555 1.99 -5.96 -5.43
CA VAL A 555 1.65 -5.34 -4.15
C VAL A 555 2.72 -5.71 -3.14
N TYR A 556 3.25 -4.70 -2.46
CA TYR A 556 4.13 -4.87 -1.32
C TYR A 556 3.49 -4.28 -0.06
N PHE A 557 3.36 -5.11 0.97
CA PHE A 557 3.01 -4.67 2.32
C PHE A 557 4.28 -4.62 3.14
N SER A 558 4.61 -3.47 3.74
CA SER A 558 5.78 -3.37 4.62
C SER A 558 5.61 -4.16 5.94
N PHE A 559 4.40 -4.58 6.25
CA PHE A 559 3.99 -5.36 7.43
C PHE A 559 3.40 -6.71 7.02
N GLU A 560 3.27 -7.64 7.96
CA GLU A 560 2.68 -8.98 7.75
C GLU A 560 1.14 -8.90 7.78
N VAL A 561 0.54 -8.41 6.70
CA VAL A 561 -0.93 -8.24 6.59
C VAL A 561 -1.69 -9.55 6.83
N GLU A 562 -1.09 -10.69 6.47
CA GLU A 562 -1.62 -12.04 6.67
C GLU A 562 -1.68 -12.46 8.15
N ALA A 563 -0.91 -11.81 9.02
CA ALA A 563 -0.91 -12.01 10.46
C ALA A 563 -1.90 -11.08 11.19
N GLY A 564 -2.50 -10.12 10.48
CA GLY A 564 -3.42 -9.17 11.06
C GLY A 564 -4.74 -9.82 11.47
N GLU A 565 -5.18 -9.58 12.70
CA GLU A 565 -6.43 -10.15 13.25
C GLU A 565 -7.67 -9.26 13.01
N ASP A 566 -7.44 -8.04 12.50
CA ASP A 566 -8.46 -7.03 12.29
C ASP A 566 -9.11 -7.08 10.89
N GLU A 567 -10.33 -6.54 10.78
CA GLU A 567 -11.10 -6.55 9.54
C GLU A 567 -10.41 -5.75 8.41
N ASN A 568 -9.62 -4.70 8.72
CA ASN A 568 -8.94 -3.92 7.69
C ASN A 568 -7.81 -4.75 7.07
N SER A 569 -7.03 -5.47 7.87
CA SER A 569 -5.99 -6.40 7.39
C SER A 569 -6.59 -7.48 6.48
N HIS A 570 -7.72 -8.08 6.88
CA HIS A 570 -8.43 -9.05 6.06
C HIS A 570 -8.94 -8.47 4.72
N LYS A 571 -9.52 -7.26 4.76
CA LYS A 571 -9.97 -6.55 3.55
C LYS A 571 -8.81 -6.22 2.62
N LEU A 572 -7.69 -5.73 3.16
CA LEU A 572 -6.49 -5.41 2.39
C LEU A 572 -5.96 -6.63 1.64
N LEU A 573 -5.85 -7.78 2.33
CA LEU A 573 -5.36 -9.01 1.73
C LEU A 573 -6.27 -9.48 0.58
N LYS A 574 -7.60 -9.46 0.79
CA LYS A 574 -8.59 -9.79 -0.26
C LYS A 574 -8.52 -8.81 -1.44
N ASN A 575 -8.55 -7.51 -1.18
CA ASN A 575 -8.52 -6.50 -2.23
C ASN A 575 -7.21 -6.54 -3.04
N ALA A 576 -6.08 -6.90 -2.41
CA ALA A 576 -4.81 -7.10 -3.08
C ALA A 576 -4.89 -8.28 -4.07
N VAL A 577 -5.47 -9.41 -3.68
CA VAL A 577 -5.70 -10.55 -4.59
C VAL A 577 -6.63 -10.18 -5.75
N GLU A 578 -7.74 -9.50 -5.47
CA GLU A 578 -8.66 -9.07 -6.54
C GLU A 578 -8.00 -8.14 -7.55
N TRP A 579 -7.28 -7.12 -7.07
CA TRP A 579 -6.64 -6.16 -7.95
C TRP A 579 -5.48 -6.78 -8.73
N ALA A 580 -4.62 -7.57 -8.07
CA ALA A 580 -3.45 -8.18 -8.69
C ALA A 580 -3.83 -9.27 -9.72
N SER A 581 -4.96 -9.97 -9.52
CA SER A 581 -5.46 -11.00 -10.45
C SER A 581 -6.17 -10.45 -11.69
N SER A 582 -6.44 -9.15 -11.74
CA SER A 582 -7.33 -8.55 -12.75
C SER A 582 -6.57 -7.60 -13.69
N PHE A 583 -5.36 -7.97 -14.10
CA PHE A 583 -4.52 -7.18 -15.01
C PHE A 583 -5.26 -6.90 -16.32
N GLU A 584 -5.07 -5.68 -16.84
CA GLU A 584 -5.66 -5.23 -18.10
C GLU A 584 -4.64 -4.38 -18.85
N TYR A 585 -4.30 -4.79 -20.08
CA TYR A 585 -3.44 -4.03 -20.98
C TYR A 585 -4.17 -2.81 -21.54
N LYS A 586 -3.54 -1.64 -21.45
CA LYS A 586 -4.03 -0.30 -21.79
C LYS A 586 -2.96 0.43 -22.62
N PRO A 587 -2.97 0.28 -23.96
CA PRO A 587 -2.05 1.03 -24.80
C PRO A 587 -2.37 2.53 -24.70
N ALA A 588 -1.38 3.34 -24.30
CA ALA A 588 -1.52 4.79 -24.26
C ALA A 588 -0.35 5.44 -25.01
N LEU A 589 -0.66 6.09 -26.13
CA LEU A 589 0.27 7.02 -26.77
C LEU A 589 0.36 8.26 -25.89
N ARG A 590 1.57 8.59 -25.46
CA ARG A 590 1.82 9.70 -24.55
C ARG A 590 2.91 10.57 -25.15
N SER A 591 2.67 11.88 -25.11
CA SER A 591 3.51 12.84 -25.80
C SER A 591 4.78 13.16 -25.02
N VAL A 592 5.88 13.37 -25.74
CA VAL A 592 7.13 13.90 -25.23
C VAL A 592 7.34 15.26 -25.86
N VAL A 593 7.46 16.29 -25.05
CA VAL A 593 7.74 17.65 -25.54
C VAL A 593 9.25 17.84 -25.59
N ILE A 594 9.74 18.31 -26.73
CA ILE A 594 11.14 18.71 -26.89
C ILE A 594 11.18 20.22 -27.15
N LEU A 595 11.70 20.98 -26.18
CA LEU A 595 11.98 22.40 -26.33
C LEU A 595 13.38 22.60 -26.91
N ALA A 596 13.47 23.18 -28.10
CA ALA A 596 14.74 23.49 -28.75
C ALA A 596 14.58 24.66 -29.73
N ASN A 597 15.62 25.51 -29.83
CA ASN A 597 15.73 26.48 -30.93
C ASN A 597 15.98 25.76 -32.27
N ASP A 598 15.91 26.49 -33.39
CA ASP A 598 16.10 25.92 -34.73
C ASP A 598 17.46 25.23 -34.90
N ILE A 599 18.52 25.78 -34.30
CA ILE A 599 19.88 25.29 -34.48
C ILE A 599 20.05 23.93 -33.79
N ASP A 600 19.72 23.86 -32.49
CA ASP A 600 19.86 22.64 -31.69
C ASP A 600 18.90 21.55 -32.19
N TRP A 601 17.72 21.94 -32.67
CA TRP A 601 16.78 21.04 -33.33
C TRP A 601 17.37 20.39 -34.59
N GLN A 602 17.97 21.18 -35.48
CA GLN A 602 18.56 20.67 -36.73
C GLN A 602 19.84 19.87 -36.51
N LEU A 603 20.64 20.24 -35.51
CA LEU A 603 21.90 19.53 -35.21
C LEU A 603 21.63 18.08 -34.78
N LYS A 604 20.86 17.90 -33.69
CA LYS A 604 20.56 16.56 -33.14
C LYS A 604 19.19 16.39 -32.49
N GLY A 605 18.39 17.45 -32.30
CA GLY A 605 17.03 17.33 -31.78
C GLY A 605 16.14 16.41 -32.62
N LYS A 606 16.23 16.49 -33.95
CA LYS A 606 15.52 15.56 -34.87
C LYS A 606 15.90 14.09 -34.66
N THR A 607 17.19 13.80 -34.47
CA THR A 607 17.66 12.43 -34.23
C THR A 607 17.11 11.87 -32.91
N LEU A 608 17.05 12.71 -31.86
CA LEU A 608 16.42 12.33 -30.60
C LEU A 608 14.93 12.05 -30.77
N ALA A 609 14.23 12.92 -31.49
CA ALA A 609 12.81 12.75 -31.78
C ALA A 609 12.53 11.44 -32.54
N GLU A 610 13.30 11.15 -33.59
CA GLU A 610 13.20 9.92 -34.38
C GLU A 610 13.44 8.66 -33.52
N SER A 611 14.41 8.71 -32.59
CA SER A 611 14.68 7.58 -31.69
C SER A 611 13.51 7.30 -30.74
N LEU A 612 12.94 8.35 -30.13
CA LEU A 612 11.77 8.24 -29.27
C LEU A 612 10.53 7.76 -30.04
N GLN A 613 10.34 8.23 -31.27
CA GLN A 613 9.24 7.80 -32.13
C GLN A 613 9.34 6.32 -32.51
N LYS A 614 10.55 5.78 -32.75
CA LYS A 614 10.76 4.36 -33.07
C LYS A 614 10.28 3.42 -31.97
N VAL A 615 10.35 3.84 -30.71
CA VAL A 615 9.94 3.04 -29.55
C VAL A 615 8.53 3.39 -29.05
N GLY A 616 7.77 4.22 -29.78
CA GLY A 616 6.33 4.45 -29.57
C GLY A 616 5.92 5.79 -28.95
N PHE A 617 6.85 6.72 -28.68
CA PHE A 617 6.49 8.04 -28.16
C PHE A 617 6.02 9.00 -29.25
N GLN A 618 5.00 9.81 -28.94
CA GLN A 618 4.61 10.93 -29.81
C GLN A 618 5.46 12.15 -29.45
N VAL A 619 6.35 12.57 -30.34
CA VAL A 619 7.23 13.72 -30.07
C VAL A 619 6.62 15.03 -30.58
N ILE A 620 6.58 16.05 -29.73
CA ILE A 620 6.14 17.41 -30.03
C ILE A 620 7.35 18.34 -29.89
N HIS A 621 7.83 18.89 -31.01
CA HIS A 621 8.85 19.94 -30.98
C HIS A 621 8.21 21.30 -30.76
N VAL A 622 8.78 22.09 -29.85
CA VAL A 622 8.27 23.39 -29.45
C VAL A 622 9.41 24.41 -29.36
N TYR A 623 9.09 25.66 -29.67
CA TYR A 623 9.98 26.81 -29.49
C TYR A 623 9.59 27.55 -28.21
N ALA A 624 10.53 28.30 -27.61
CA ALA A 624 10.31 28.96 -26.33
C ALA A 624 9.08 29.89 -26.32
N LYS A 625 8.84 30.62 -27.42
CA LYS A 625 7.68 31.52 -27.58
C LYS A 625 6.31 30.82 -27.44
N ASP A 626 6.26 29.51 -27.68
CA ASP A 626 5.06 28.68 -27.65
C ASP A 626 5.08 27.70 -26.46
N PHE A 627 6.10 27.73 -25.61
CA PHE A 627 6.38 26.68 -24.64
C PHE A 627 5.42 26.67 -23.45
N ASP A 628 4.90 27.83 -23.03
CA ASP A 628 4.09 27.93 -21.81
C ASP A 628 2.87 27.00 -21.81
N LYS A 629 2.23 26.78 -22.97
CA LYS A 629 1.08 25.84 -23.09
C LYS A 629 1.44 24.36 -22.91
N TYR A 630 2.73 24.04 -22.88
CA TYR A 630 3.25 22.68 -22.71
C TYR A 630 3.85 22.45 -21.32
N LYS A 631 3.88 23.45 -20.43
CA LYS A 631 4.38 23.30 -19.05
C LYS A 631 3.58 22.27 -18.24
N THR A 632 2.39 21.86 -18.67
CA THR A 632 1.59 20.80 -18.04
C THR A 632 1.91 19.39 -18.54
N GLU A 633 2.78 19.25 -19.54
CA GLU A 633 3.15 17.94 -20.11
C GLU A 633 4.05 17.17 -19.15
N ARG A 634 3.84 15.86 -19.07
CA ARG A 634 4.50 15.01 -18.05
C ARG A 634 5.97 14.74 -18.31
N LEU A 635 6.38 14.79 -19.58
CA LEU A 635 7.75 14.51 -19.99
C LEU A 635 8.21 15.60 -20.96
N ILE A 636 9.13 16.42 -20.49
CA ILE A 636 9.70 17.54 -21.22
C ILE A 636 11.21 17.34 -21.31
N ILE A 637 11.76 17.45 -22.51
CA ILE A 637 13.20 17.48 -22.77
C ILE A 637 13.58 18.86 -23.30
N ILE A 638 14.54 19.52 -22.67
CA ILE A 638 15.02 20.86 -23.04
C ILE A 638 16.43 20.72 -23.60
N LEU A 639 16.65 21.21 -24.82
CA LEU A 639 17.93 21.20 -25.50
C LEU A 639 18.52 22.61 -25.53
N GLY A 640 19.62 22.82 -24.82
CA GLY A 640 20.30 24.11 -24.71
C GLY A 640 20.61 24.50 -23.26
N GLY A 641 21.60 25.36 -23.06
CA GLY A 641 22.06 25.81 -21.73
C GLY A 641 21.49 27.16 -21.29
N PRO A 642 21.89 27.68 -20.11
CA PRO A 642 21.41 28.95 -19.55
C PRO A 642 21.67 30.19 -20.44
N LYS A 643 22.60 30.09 -21.40
CA LYS A 643 22.95 31.14 -22.37
C LYS A 643 22.39 30.87 -23.78
N ALA A 644 21.49 29.89 -23.92
CA ALA A 644 20.88 29.59 -25.21
C ALA A 644 19.99 30.74 -25.68
N TYR A 645 20.02 31.01 -26.99
CA TYR A 645 19.24 32.09 -27.61
C TYR A 645 17.76 31.70 -27.79
N ASP A 646 16.96 32.64 -28.30
CA ASP A 646 15.56 32.46 -28.68
C ASP A 646 14.63 32.02 -27.54
N GLY A 647 14.88 32.51 -26.32
CA GLY A 647 14.01 32.24 -25.16
C GLY A 647 14.31 30.93 -24.42
N VAL A 648 15.18 30.07 -24.95
CA VAL A 648 15.49 28.77 -24.34
C VAL A 648 16.33 28.93 -23.07
N GLY A 649 17.26 29.88 -23.06
CA GLY A 649 18.12 30.15 -21.90
C GLY A 649 17.31 30.58 -20.66
N GLU A 650 16.28 31.40 -20.86
CA GLU A 650 15.37 31.87 -19.82
C GLU A 650 14.58 30.71 -19.19
N VAL A 651 14.11 29.76 -20.00
CA VAL A 651 13.44 28.55 -19.49
C VAL A 651 14.42 27.67 -18.72
N VAL A 652 15.66 27.52 -19.19
CA VAL A 652 16.68 26.73 -18.48
C VAL A 652 17.04 27.39 -17.14
N GLN A 653 17.10 28.71 -17.07
CA GLN A 653 17.32 29.47 -15.83
C GLN A 653 16.14 29.34 -14.84
N GLU A 654 14.92 29.13 -15.33
CA GLU A 654 13.75 28.79 -14.49
C GLU A 654 13.86 27.37 -13.90
N VAL A 655 14.42 26.43 -14.65
CA VAL A 655 14.48 24.99 -14.30
C VAL A 655 15.68 24.63 -13.41
N LEU A 656 16.84 25.24 -13.65
CA LEU A 656 18.11 24.93 -12.97
C LEU A 656 18.47 26.00 -11.94
N ASP A 657 19.00 25.58 -10.79
CA ASP A 657 19.51 26.53 -9.79
C ASP A 657 20.85 27.18 -10.23
N GLU A 658 21.27 28.26 -9.57
CA GLU A 658 22.48 29.02 -9.94
C GLU A 658 23.73 28.13 -10.04
N LYS A 659 23.88 27.15 -9.15
CA LYS A 659 25.04 26.25 -9.12
C LYS A 659 25.01 25.25 -10.27
N GLU A 660 23.84 24.74 -10.62
CA GLU A 660 23.65 23.89 -11.78
C GLU A 660 23.87 24.64 -13.09
N GLN A 661 23.44 25.90 -13.16
CA GLN A 661 23.71 26.78 -14.30
C GLN A 661 25.23 27.00 -14.48
N GLU A 662 25.96 27.25 -13.39
CA GLU A 662 27.43 27.31 -13.42
C GLU A 662 28.04 26.00 -13.91
N PHE A 663 27.53 24.85 -13.47
CA PHE A 663 28.03 23.54 -13.92
C PHE A 663 27.84 23.32 -15.42
N VAL A 664 26.76 23.84 -16.02
CA VAL A 664 26.60 23.83 -17.49
C VAL A 664 27.64 24.74 -18.15
N ILE A 665 27.80 25.97 -17.65
CA ILE A 665 28.70 26.98 -18.23
C ILE A 665 30.17 26.54 -18.16
N GLU A 666 30.56 25.88 -17.07
CA GLU A 666 31.91 25.35 -16.86
C GLU A 666 32.11 23.95 -17.45
N GLY A 667 31.07 23.36 -18.06
CA GLY A 667 31.14 22.03 -18.67
C GLY A 667 31.28 20.86 -17.69
N LYS A 668 31.02 21.09 -16.40
CA LYS A 668 31.15 20.08 -15.32
C LYS A 668 30.04 19.03 -15.37
N GLN A 669 28.85 19.40 -15.82
CA GLN A 669 27.71 18.48 -15.96
C GLN A 669 26.80 18.97 -17.09
N ARG A 670 26.26 18.03 -17.88
CA ARG A 670 25.53 18.33 -19.12
C ARG A 670 24.12 17.74 -19.18
N ILE A 671 23.77 16.86 -18.25
CA ILE A 671 22.41 16.34 -18.10
C ILE A 671 21.89 16.62 -16.69
N PHE A 672 20.71 17.21 -16.63
CA PHE A 672 19.99 17.49 -15.39
C PHE A 672 18.59 16.92 -15.50
N VAL A 673 18.15 16.29 -14.41
CA VAL A 673 16.83 15.68 -14.32
C VAL A 673 16.11 16.32 -13.14
N LYS A 674 14.94 16.88 -13.40
CA LYS A 674 14.11 17.56 -12.40
C LYS A 674 12.73 16.92 -12.35
N ALA A 675 12.18 16.84 -11.14
CA ALA A 675 10.81 16.42 -10.91
C ALA A 675 9.95 17.65 -10.60
N ASN A 676 8.70 17.63 -11.06
CA ASN A 676 7.64 18.52 -10.59
C ASN A 676 7.93 20.03 -10.73
N VAL A 677 8.59 20.44 -11.84
CA VAL A 677 8.96 21.84 -12.08
C VAL A 677 7.72 22.73 -12.17
N TRP A 678 6.72 22.31 -12.95
CA TRP A 678 5.49 23.07 -13.19
C TRP A 678 4.22 22.32 -12.79
N THR A 679 4.15 21.00 -12.98
CA THR A 679 2.99 20.16 -12.62
C THR A 679 3.41 18.86 -11.93
N LYS A 680 2.47 18.09 -11.36
CA LYS A 680 2.73 16.83 -10.65
C LYS A 680 1.88 15.67 -11.17
N PRO A 681 2.47 14.49 -11.46
CA PRO A 681 3.90 14.23 -11.60
C PRO A 681 4.43 14.76 -12.94
N GLN A 682 5.68 15.26 -12.95
CA GLN A 682 6.36 15.72 -14.17
C GLN A 682 7.86 15.43 -14.11
N LEU A 683 8.43 15.01 -15.24
CA LEU A 683 9.87 14.85 -15.45
C LEU A 683 10.35 15.86 -16.50
N VAL A 684 11.35 16.65 -16.13
CA VAL A 684 12.04 17.59 -17.03
C VAL A 684 13.50 17.17 -17.14
N ILE A 685 13.96 16.96 -18.37
CA ILE A 685 15.35 16.58 -18.67
C ILE A 685 15.99 17.72 -19.44
N VAL A 686 17.03 18.34 -18.88
CA VAL A 686 17.82 19.38 -19.56
C VAL A 686 19.10 18.75 -20.08
N ILE A 687 19.33 18.85 -21.39
CA ILE A 687 20.56 18.40 -22.06
C ILE A 687 21.26 19.65 -22.61
N ALA A 688 22.40 20.01 -22.03
CA ALA A 688 23.11 21.25 -22.34
C ALA A 688 24.63 21.06 -22.31
N GLY A 689 25.31 21.49 -23.37
CA GLY A 689 26.77 21.65 -23.40
C GLY A 689 27.18 23.12 -23.23
N GLU A 690 28.48 23.37 -23.06
CA GLU A 690 29.05 24.73 -23.02
C GLU A 690 28.76 25.50 -24.33
N ASP A 691 28.64 24.76 -25.44
CA ASP A 691 28.20 25.24 -26.73
C ASP A 691 27.24 24.25 -27.43
N ARG A 692 26.74 24.64 -28.61
CA ARG A 692 25.80 23.87 -29.42
C ARG A 692 26.37 22.54 -29.96
N TYR A 693 27.67 22.46 -30.22
CA TYR A 693 28.31 21.23 -30.71
C TYR A 693 28.48 20.23 -29.58
N LEU A 694 28.82 20.70 -28.38
CA LEU A 694 28.86 19.88 -27.18
C LEU A 694 27.45 19.45 -26.74
N THR A 695 26.45 20.31 -26.93
CA THR A 695 25.03 19.94 -26.75
C THR A 695 24.64 18.81 -27.70
N ALA A 696 24.96 18.95 -28.99
CA ALA A 696 24.74 17.90 -30.00
C ALA A 696 25.47 16.59 -29.66
N GLY A 697 26.73 16.67 -29.24
CA GLY A 697 27.50 15.50 -28.78
C GLY A 697 26.83 14.82 -27.59
N LYS A 698 26.34 15.59 -26.62
CA LYS A 698 25.68 15.03 -25.43
C LYS A 698 24.34 14.37 -25.75
N ILE A 699 23.59 14.88 -26.72
CA ILE A 699 22.37 14.21 -27.20
C ILE A 699 22.67 12.81 -27.72
N ILE A 700 23.79 12.62 -28.46
CA ILE A 700 24.21 11.30 -28.92
C ILE A 700 24.56 10.40 -27.73
N GLU A 701 25.35 10.90 -26.78
CA GLU A 701 25.69 10.11 -25.58
C GLU A 701 24.47 9.71 -24.75
N TYR A 702 23.47 10.59 -24.67
CA TYR A 702 22.21 10.31 -24.01
C TYR A 702 21.45 9.22 -24.75
N LEU A 703 21.31 9.33 -26.08
CA LEU A 703 20.69 8.31 -26.92
C LEU A 703 21.34 6.93 -26.77
N ASP A 704 22.66 6.88 -26.74
CA ASP A 704 23.42 5.62 -26.54
C ASP A 704 23.13 4.96 -25.18
N SER A 705 22.66 5.73 -24.20
CA SER A 705 22.35 5.23 -22.84
C SER A 705 20.90 4.75 -22.64
N LEU A 706 20.01 4.96 -23.63
CA LEU A 706 18.58 4.66 -23.50
C LEU A 706 18.29 3.17 -23.80
N ASP A 707 18.34 2.35 -22.76
CA ASP A 707 17.93 0.95 -22.84
C ASP A 707 16.42 0.74 -22.59
N ILE A 708 15.99 -0.52 -22.68
CA ILE A 708 14.58 -0.88 -22.53
C ILE A 708 14.00 -0.49 -21.16
N ASP A 709 14.80 -0.57 -20.09
CA ASP A 709 14.36 -0.19 -18.75
C ASP A 709 14.15 1.31 -18.67
N TYR A 710 15.01 2.09 -19.33
CA TYR A 710 14.85 3.53 -19.40
C TYR A 710 13.51 3.89 -20.03
N TYR A 711 13.18 3.30 -21.19
CA TYR A 711 11.90 3.54 -21.84
C TYR A 711 10.72 3.08 -20.98
N GLN A 712 10.82 1.95 -20.29
CA GLN A 712 9.79 1.53 -19.34
C GLN A 712 9.57 2.52 -18.20
N LEU A 713 10.63 3.15 -17.67
CA LEU A 713 10.50 4.19 -16.65
C LEU A 713 9.73 5.40 -17.20
N LEU A 714 10.03 5.82 -18.44
CA LEU A 714 9.30 6.89 -19.11
C LEU A 714 7.82 6.51 -19.34
N TYR A 715 7.55 5.30 -19.84
CA TYR A 715 6.18 4.79 -20.01
C TYR A 715 5.42 4.75 -18.70
N GLN A 716 6.06 4.29 -17.63
CA GLN A 716 5.47 4.24 -16.31
C GLN A 716 5.06 5.65 -15.85
N LEU A 717 5.98 6.62 -15.92
CA LEU A 717 5.70 8.02 -15.57
C LEU A 717 4.49 8.56 -16.34
N LEU A 718 4.45 8.31 -17.64
CA LEU A 718 3.37 8.78 -18.51
C LEU A 718 2.02 8.11 -18.23
N ASN A 719 1.96 7.05 -17.42
CA ASN A 719 0.73 6.38 -17.01
C ASN A 719 0.30 6.62 -15.55
N ILE A 720 1.09 7.32 -14.75
CA ILE A 720 0.70 7.68 -13.37
C ILE A 720 -0.41 8.73 -13.41
N PRO A 721 -1.58 8.61 -12.77
CA PRO A 721 -2.62 9.64 -12.79
C PRO A 721 -2.07 11.05 -12.45
N GLN A 722 -2.51 12.13 -13.13
CA GLN A 722 -2.04 13.47 -12.76
C GLN A 722 -2.67 13.85 -11.43
N ILE A 723 -1.88 14.48 -10.56
CA ILE A 723 -2.30 14.94 -9.24
C ILE A 723 -2.63 16.42 -9.40
N GLY A 724 -3.93 16.75 -9.32
CA GLY A 724 -4.38 18.15 -9.44
C GLY A 724 -4.57 18.67 -10.87
N THR A 725 -4.67 17.80 -11.88
CA THR A 725 -5.16 18.18 -13.22
C THR A 725 -6.20 17.20 -13.77
N SER A 726 -7.16 17.77 -14.48
CA SER A 726 -8.25 17.10 -15.20
C SER A 726 -7.74 16.08 -16.23
N GLY A 727 -8.17 14.81 -16.11
CA GLY A 727 -7.93 13.80 -17.15
C GLY A 727 -8.27 12.38 -16.70
N GLY A 728 -9.54 12.01 -16.79
CA GLY A 728 -10.03 10.65 -16.52
C GLY A 728 -11.17 10.27 -17.46
N GLU A 729 -10.89 10.15 -18.75
CA GLU A 729 -11.67 9.30 -19.66
C GLU A 729 -10.77 8.20 -20.24
N ASN A 730 -11.37 7.01 -20.33
CA ASN A 730 -10.87 5.74 -20.92
C ASN A 730 -9.78 5.06 -20.06
N ILE A 731 -10.09 4.03 -19.27
CA ILE A 731 -10.55 2.70 -19.73
C ILE A 731 -11.30 1.98 -18.60
N ILE A 732 -12.61 1.75 -18.78
CA ILE A 732 -13.35 0.50 -18.45
C ILE A 732 -14.51 0.35 -19.45
N SER A 733 -14.36 -0.57 -20.40
CA SER A 733 -15.43 -1.23 -21.16
C SER A 733 -15.07 -2.71 -21.13
N ASN A 734 -15.87 -3.72 -20.82
CA ASN A 734 -17.26 -3.95 -20.45
C ASN A 734 -17.19 -5.16 -19.48
N GLN A 735 -18.04 -5.37 -18.47
CA GLN A 735 -19.48 -5.64 -18.46
C GLN A 735 -19.89 -5.62 -16.97
N THR A 736 -21.02 -5.14 -16.44
CA THR A 736 -22.24 -4.47 -16.91
C THR A 736 -22.92 -3.87 -15.65
N MET A 737 -23.56 -2.70 -15.78
CA MET A 737 -24.38 -1.94 -14.79
C MET A 737 -23.70 -0.96 -13.82
N GLY A 738 -24.15 0.31 -13.89
CA GLY A 738 -24.05 1.34 -12.84
C GLY A 738 -23.35 2.64 -13.26
N LYS A 739 -24.07 3.60 -13.86
CA LYS A 739 -23.57 4.97 -14.16
C LYS A 739 -22.87 5.59 -12.95
N SER A 740 -21.54 5.78 -13.01
CA SER A 740 -20.86 6.78 -12.18
C SER A 740 -21.33 8.16 -12.63
N ARG A 741 -22.22 8.80 -11.85
CA ARG A 741 -22.73 10.15 -12.16
C ARG A 741 -21.74 11.18 -11.64
N THR A 742 -21.07 11.89 -12.56
CA THR A 742 -20.38 13.16 -12.24
C THR A 742 -21.36 14.12 -11.56
N ILE A 743 -20.95 14.72 -10.44
CA ILE A 743 -21.76 15.72 -9.72
C ILE A 743 -21.81 17.01 -10.53
N LYS A 744 -23.02 17.55 -10.73
CA LYS A 744 -23.27 18.78 -11.47
C LYS A 744 -23.79 19.89 -10.55
N VAL A 745 -23.16 21.06 -10.60
CA VAL A 745 -23.53 22.27 -9.86
C VAL A 745 -24.09 23.30 -10.82
N LEU A 746 -25.22 23.91 -10.46
CA LEU A 746 -25.79 25.06 -11.16
C LEU A 746 -25.59 26.32 -10.33
N ILE A 747 -24.99 27.36 -10.88
CA ILE A 747 -24.94 28.70 -10.27
C ILE A 747 -26.00 29.55 -10.95
N ASP A 748 -26.90 30.13 -10.16
CA ASP A 748 -27.88 31.06 -10.67
C ASP A 748 -27.23 32.40 -11.04
N ALA A 749 -27.60 32.93 -12.21
CA ALA A 749 -27.30 34.27 -12.72
C ALA A 749 -28.54 34.92 -13.38
N SER A 750 -29.74 34.36 -13.17
CA SER A 750 -30.98 34.76 -13.88
C SER A 750 -31.73 35.96 -13.26
N HIS A 751 -31.36 36.37 -12.05
CA HIS A 751 -32.04 37.42 -11.27
C HIS A 751 -31.21 38.70 -11.08
N ASN A 752 -30.32 39.01 -12.03
CA ASN A 752 -29.44 40.20 -12.03
C ASN A 752 -28.50 40.31 -10.82
N GLN A 753 -28.03 39.18 -10.29
CA GLN A 753 -27.10 39.12 -9.15
C GLN A 753 -25.91 40.06 -9.31
N TYR A 754 -25.53 40.78 -8.25
CA TYR A 754 -24.26 41.53 -8.24
C TYR A 754 -23.07 40.58 -8.30
N PHE A 755 -23.10 39.53 -7.47
CA PHE A 755 -22.12 38.46 -7.43
C PHE A 755 -22.48 37.38 -8.47
N ASN A 756 -22.31 37.73 -9.74
CA ASN A 756 -22.49 36.82 -10.87
C ASN A 756 -21.25 35.93 -11.08
N ASP A 757 -21.31 35.06 -12.08
CA ASP A 757 -20.22 34.15 -12.46
C ASP A 757 -18.86 34.80 -12.67
N GLN A 758 -18.80 36.04 -13.18
CA GLN A 758 -17.54 36.78 -13.33
C GLN A 758 -16.88 37.09 -11.98
N ARG A 759 -17.67 37.40 -10.94
CA ARG A 759 -17.18 37.68 -9.58
C ARG A 759 -17.06 36.43 -8.71
N LEU A 760 -17.53 35.29 -9.19
CA LEU A 760 -17.46 33.98 -8.53
C LEU A 760 -16.49 33.03 -9.26
N THR A 761 -15.54 33.57 -10.02
CA THR A 761 -14.59 32.77 -10.81
C THR A 761 -13.74 31.90 -9.88
N GLY A 762 -13.28 32.43 -8.75
CA GLY A 762 -12.54 31.66 -7.75
C GLY A 762 -13.36 30.52 -7.15
N LEU A 763 -14.66 30.72 -6.90
CA LEU A 763 -15.56 29.64 -6.45
C LEU A 763 -15.71 28.57 -7.54
N ILE A 764 -15.99 28.97 -8.79
CA ILE A 764 -16.18 28.07 -9.93
C ILE A 764 -14.91 27.23 -10.14
N ASN A 765 -13.74 27.86 -10.13
CA ASN A 765 -12.47 27.18 -10.32
C ASN A 765 -12.21 26.21 -9.18
N LYS A 766 -12.42 26.61 -7.93
CA LYS A 766 -12.25 25.72 -6.77
C LYS A 766 -13.17 24.51 -6.80
N ILE A 767 -14.42 24.65 -7.25
CA ILE A 767 -15.33 23.50 -7.44
C ILE A 767 -14.80 22.56 -8.53
N LYS A 768 -14.34 23.10 -9.66
CA LYS A 768 -13.82 22.29 -10.78
C LYS A 768 -12.50 21.60 -10.45
N GLU A 769 -11.56 22.35 -9.87
CA GLU A 769 -10.17 21.95 -9.65
C GLU A 769 -10.01 21.08 -8.40
N GLU A 770 -10.67 21.43 -7.29
CA GLU A 770 -10.50 20.70 -6.03
C GLU A 770 -11.55 19.62 -5.77
N LEU A 771 -12.75 19.73 -6.37
CA LEU A 771 -13.82 18.73 -6.22
C LEU A 771 -14.04 17.88 -7.48
N GLY A 772 -13.52 18.30 -8.64
CA GLY A 772 -13.72 17.59 -9.91
C GLY A 772 -15.17 17.61 -10.41
N TRP A 773 -15.97 18.59 -9.98
CA TRP A 773 -17.39 18.69 -10.34
C TRP A 773 -17.59 19.59 -11.56
N SER A 774 -18.64 19.31 -12.34
CA SER A 774 -19.05 20.23 -13.40
C SER A 774 -19.87 21.38 -12.84
N VAL A 775 -19.65 22.59 -13.36
CA VAL A 775 -20.36 23.80 -12.94
C VAL A 775 -20.88 24.52 -14.18
N ASP A 776 -22.19 24.72 -14.21
CA ASP A 776 -22.88 25.50 -15.24
C ASP A 776 -23.47 26.77 -14.62
N VAL A 777 -23.59 27.83 -15.42
CA VAL A 777 -24.19 29.11 -15.01
C VAL A 777 -25.52 29.28 -15.73
N ASN A 778 -26.58 29.56 -14.98
CA ASN A 778 -27.92 29.68 -15.49
C ASN A 778 -28.37 31.14 -15.61
N TYR A 779 -28.73 31.56 -16.82
CA TYR A 779 -29.23 32.91 -17.12
C TYR A 779 -30.73 32.95 -17.44
N GLN A 780 -31.45 31.84 -17.25
CA GLN A 780 -32.87 31.68 -17.58
C GLN A 780 -33.68 31.33 -16.32
N PRO A 781 -35.02 31.46 -16.31
CA PRO A 781 -35.83 31.11 -15.14
C PRO A 781 -35.56 29.69 -14.61
N ILE A 782 -35.53 29.54 -13.28
CA ILE A 782 -35.22 28.27 -12.61
C ILE A 782 -36.43 27.33 -12.64
N THR A 783 -36.40 26.35 -13.54
CA THR A 783 -37.48 25.37 -13.71
C THR A 783 -37.08 23.98 -13.23
N SER A 784 -38.06 23.14 -12.88
CA SER A 784 -37.83 21.75 -12.47
C SER A 784 -37.08 20.93 -13.53
N SER A 785 -37.31 21.21 -14.82
CA SER A 785 -36.57 20.57 -15.92
C SER A 785 -35.09 20.92 -15.89
N VAL A 786 -34.73 22.18 -15.62
CA VAL A 786 -33.32 22.60 -15.48
C VAL A 786 -32.72 21.90 -14.27
N LEU A 787 -33.36 22.02 -13.10
CA LEU A 787 -32.86 21.48 -11.83
C LEU A 787 -32.68 19.95 -11.84
N SER A 788 -33.50 19.21 -12.59
CA SER A 788 -33.39 17.75 -12.70
C SER A 788 -32.03 17.24 -13.21
N ASN A 789 -31.27 18.10 -13.88
CA ASN A 789 -29.94 17.79 -14.40
C ASN A 789 -28.81 18.05 -13.41
N TYR A 790 -29.10 18.66 -12.26
CA TYR A 790 -28.11 19.11 -11.29
C TYR A 790 -28.28 18.43 -9.94
N ASN A 791 -27.17 18.36 -9.20
CA ASN A 791 -27.10 17.85 -7.84
C ASN A 791 -27.14 18.99 -6.82
N VAL A 792 -26.47 20.10 -7.13
CA VAL A 792 -26.36 21.26 -6.26
C VAL A 792 -26.76 22.52 -7.02
N LEU A 793 -27.54 23.39 -6.37
CA LEU A 793 -27.88 24.73 -6.83
C LEU A 793 -27.23 25.75 -5.90
N ILE A 794 -26.57 26.76 -6.46
CA ILE A 794 -26.02 27.91 -5.74
C ILE A 794 -26.78 29.16 -6.17
N ILE A 795 -27.41 29.85 -5.23
CA ILE A 795 -28.14 31.10 -5.46
C ILE A 795 -27.45 32.22 -4.67
N PRO A 796 -26.61 33.05 -5.31
CA PRO A 796 -26.17 34.31 -4.73
C PRO A 796 -27.34 35.30 -4.61
N ASN A 797 -27.20 36.33 -3.78
CA ASN A 797 -28.26 37.30 -3.50
C ASN A 797 -28.81 37.93 -4.80
N PRO A 798 -30.11 37.75 -5.09
CA PRO A 798 -30.73 38.24 -6.32
C PRO A 798 -30.98 39.75 -6.25
N LYS A 799 -31.08 40.41 -7.42
CA LYS A 799 -31.54 41.81 -7.52
C LYS A 799 -32.95 41.96 -8.09
N SER A 800 -33.54 40.86 -8.51
CA SER A 800 -34.93 40.77 -8.96
C SER A 800 -35.57 39.57 -8.30
N ASP A 801 -36.90 39.62 -8.19
CA ASP A 801 -37.66 38.68 -7.39
C ASP A 801 -37.64 37.26 -8.00
N ILE A 802 -37.32 36.27 -7.18
CA ILE A 802 -37.55 34.85 -7.50
C ILE A 802 -39.06 34.67 -7.52
N SER A 803 -39.60 34.26 -8.67
CA SER A 803 -41.04 34.07 -8.83
C SER A 803 -41.57 32.97 -7.89
N ASN A 804 -42.88 32.97 -7.63
CA ASN A 804 -43.48 31.92 -6.80
C ASN A 804 -43.33 30.54 -7.46
N GLU A 805 -43.35 30.50 -8.79
CA GLU A 805 -43.18 29.31 -9.62
C GLU A 805 -41.75 28.75 -9.48
N GLU A 806 -40.72 29.59 -9.55
CA GLU A 806 -39.32 29.18 -9.34
C GLU A 806 -39.07 28.73 -7.90
N ALA A 807 -39.59 29.49 -6.92
CA ALA A 807 -39.47 29.12 -5.52
C ALA A 807 -40.10 27.75 -5.25
N GLN A 808 -41.27 27.47 -5.82
CA GLN A 808 -41.92 26.17 -5.71
C GLN A 808 -41.10 25.06 -6.38
N ALA A 809 -40.57 25.29 -7.58
CA ALA A 809 -39.73 24.33 -8.29
C ALA A 809 -38.46 23.97 -7.49
N ILE A 810 -37.81 24.96 -6.88
CA ILE A 810 -36.62 24.76 -6.03
C ILE A 810 -36.98 23.93 -4.80
N LYS A 811 -38.07 24.27 -4.10
CA LYS A 811 -38.50 23.52 -2.90
C LYS A 811 -38.82 22.07 -3.20
N GLU A 812 -39.53 21.79 -4.28
CA GLU A 812 -39.85 20.43 -4.70
C GLU A 812 -38.60 19.65 -5.09
N TRP A 813 -37.66 20.29 -5.79
CA TRP A 813 -36.38 19.68 -6.13
C TRP A 813 -35.54 19.34 -4.90
N ILE A 814 -35.49 20.23 -3.90
CA ILE A 814 -34.82 19.98 -2.61
C ILE A 814 -35.48 18.78 -1.91
N LYS A 815 -36.81 18.78 -1.74
CA LYS A 815 -37.53 17.66 -1.10
C LYS A 815 -37.22 16.29 -1.76
N ASN A 816 -36.89 16.30 -3.05
CA ASN A 816 -36.54 15.13 -3.86
C ASN A 816 -35.02 14.81 -3.95
N GLY A 817 -34.18 15.43 -3.12
CA GLY A 817 -32.76 15.12 -3.03
C GLY A 817 -31.80 16.13 -3.65
N GLY A 818 -32.28 17.34 -3.94
CA GLY A 818 -31.43 18.46 -4.35
C GLY A 818 -30.71 19.11 -3.17
N GLY A 819 -29.47 19.56 -3.41
CA GLY A 819 -28.70 20.37 -2.46
C GLY A 819 -28.73 21.86 -2.81
N LEU A 820 -29.16 22.73 -1.89
CA LEU A 820 -29.18 24.19 -2.09
C LEU A 820 -28.14 24.89 -1.21
N LEU A 821 -27.27 25.69 -1.82
CA LEU A 821 -26.54 26.78 -1.15
C LEU A 821 -27.17 28.11 -1.57
N ILE A 822 -27.73 28.86 -0.63
CA ILE A 822 -28.37 30.15 -0.90
C ILE A 822 -27.73 31.23 -0.04
N ALA A 823 -27.41 32.37 -0.66
CA ALA A 823 -26.64 33.42 -0.01
C ALA A 823 -27.31 34.79 -0.02
N GLY A 824 -27.12 35.52 1.09
CA GLY A 824 -27.66 36.84 1.35
C GLY A 824 -26.68 37.97 1.02
N ASP A 825 -26.94 39.14 1.57
CA ASP A 825 -26.16 40.37 1.39
C ASP A 825 -26.43 41.28 2.60
N TRP A 826 -25.84 42.47 2.67
CA TRP A 826 -26.12 43.39 3.78
C TRP A 826 -27.44 44.16 3.58
N TYR A 827 -27.96 44.77 4.66
CA TYR A 827 -29.28 45.43 4.73
C TYR A 827 -29.67 46.26 3.50
N LYS A 828 -28.69 46.94 2.85
CA LYS A 828 -28.97 47.82 1.71
C LYS A 828 -29.35 47.06 0.44
N TYR A 829 -28.83 45.84 0.28
CA TYR A 829 -28.96 45.07 -0.96
C TYR A 829 -29.54 43.68 -0.74
N VAL A 830 -29.71 43.22 0.50
CA VAL A 830 -30.30 41.91 0.78
C VAL A 830 -31.73 41.85 0.26
N TYR A 831 -31.99 40.90 -0.62
CA TYR A 831 -33.33 40.70 -1.18
C TYR A 831 -34.08 39.65 -0.37
N TYR A 832 -34.08 39.84 0.97
CA TYR A 832 -34.47 38.83 1.97
C TYR A 832 -35.87 38.26 1.72
N ARG A 833 -36.84 39.09 1.29
CA ARG A 833 -38.22 38.62 0.98
C ARG A 833 -38.23 37.58 -0.12
N SER A 834 -37.36 37.72 -1.13
CA SER A 834 -37.25 36.76 -2.22
C SER A 834 -36.51 35.49 -1.79
N LEU A 835 -35.42 35.63 -1.01
CA LEU A 835 -34.70 34.48 -0.45
C LEU A 835 -35.61 33.64 0.47
N ASN A 836 -36.38 34.31 1.31
CA ASN A 836 -37.30 33.69 2.28
C ASN A 836 -38.48 32.96 1.62
N LYS A 837 -38.87 33.30 0.38
CA LYS A 837 -39.83 32.48 -0.38
C LYS A 837 -39.37 31.04 -0.52
N VAL A 838 -38.05 30.80 -0.56
CA VAL A 838 -37.45 29.47 -0.69
C VAL A 838 -37.18 28.84 0.69
N THR A 839 -36.58 29.59 1.62
CA THR A 839 -35.99 29.00 2.84
C THR A 839 -36.87 29.04 4.09
N GLU A 840 -37.82 29.98 4.19
CA GLU A 840 -38.55 30.22 5.45
C GLU A 840 -39.40 28.99 5.85
N GLU A 841 -39.94 28.24 4.87
CA GLU A 841 -40.65 26.98 5.09
C GLU A 841 -39.77 25.88 5.72
N PHE A 842 -38.45 25.94 5.51
CA PHE A 842 -37.48 25.01 6.07
C PHE A 842 -36.88 25.50 7.40
N GLY A 843 -37.43 26.59 7.95
CA GLY A 843 -37.02 27.12 9.24
C GLY A 843 -35.77 27.99 9.19
N ILE A 844 -35.37 28.51 8.02
CA ILE A 844 -34.27 29.48 7.90
C ILE A 844 -34.76 30.78 7.26
N LYS A 845 -34.53 31.90 7.94
CA LYS A 845 -34.97 33.23 7.52
C LYS A 845 -33.80 34.20 7.44
N PHE A 846 -33.61 34.82 6.27
CA PHE A 846 -32.72 35.96 6.05
C PHE A 846 -33.35 37.23 6.64
N ASN A 847 -32.53 38.03 7.32
CA ASN A 847 -32.96 39.26 7.98
C ASN A 847 -32.64 40.49 7.13
N ASP A 848 -33.38 41.57 7.39
CA ASP A 848 -33.15 42.87 6.76
C ASP A 848 -32.13 43.67 7.59
N ASP A 849 -30.95 43.10 7.80
CA ASP A 849 -29.88 43.65 8.62
C ASP A 849 -28.47 43.35 8.07
N GLU A 850 -27.45 43.84 8.76
CA GLU A 850 -26.04 43.57 8.48
C GLU A 850 -25.31 43.26 9.79
N LEU A 851 -24.43 42.26 9.76
CA LEU A 851 -23.54 41.96 10.89
C LEU A 851 -22.44 43.03 11.00
N ILE A 852 -22.27 43.59 12.19
CA ILE A 852 -21.26 44.59 12.54
C ILE A 852 -20.43 44.08 13.72
N ASP A 853 -19.12 44.32 13.70
CA ASP A 853 -18.25 44.05 14.84
C ASP A 853 -17.16 45.13 14.97
N ASP A 854 -17.14 45.84 16.09
CA ASP A 854 -16.17 46.92 16.34
C ASP A 854 -14.79 46.39 16.77
N GLU A 855 -14.70 45.12 17.21
CA GLU A 855 -13.49 44.52 17.79
C GLU A 855 -12.82 43.53 16.83
N HIS A 856 -13.61 42.72 16.12
CA HIS A 856 -13.14 41.69 15.20
C HIS A 856 -13.51 42.05 13.76
N ASN A 857 -12.71 42.90 13.11
CA ASN A 857 -12.95 43.34 11.74
C ASN A 857 -11.65 43.54 10.95
N THR A 858 -11.79 43.73 9.63
CA THR A 858 -10.69 43.93 8.69
C THR A 858 -10.43 45.41 8.35
N GLY A 859 -10.76 46.31 9.27
CA GLY A 859 -10.45 47.75 9.21
C GLY A 859 -11.64 48.65 9.51
N GLU A 860 -12.85 48.23 9.17
CA GLU A 860 -14.10 48.95 9.42
C GLU A 860 -15.10 48.00 10.08
N SER A 861 -15.98 48.50 10.95
CA SER A 861 -16.88 47.64 11.74
C SER A 861 -17.89 46.85 10.88
N TYR A 862 -18.19 47.32 9.66
CA TYR A 862 -19.03 46.64 8.67
C TYR A 862 -18.28 45.64 7.78
N TYR A 863 -17.00 45.37 8.05
CA TYR A 863 -16.25 44.24 7.50
C TYR A 863 -15.79 43.28 8.61
N PRO A 864 -16.73 42.66 9.34
CA PRO A 864 -16.43 41.79 10.47
C PRO A 864 -15.70 40.51 10.03
N LEU A 865 -14.95 39.95 10.96
CA LEU A 865 -14.48 38.57 10.92
C LEU A 865 -15.46 37.70 11.70
N ILE A 866 -15.72 36.49 11.20
CA ILE A 866 -16.49 35.47 11.92
C ILE A 866 -15.61 34.25 12.22
N GLY A 867 -15.82 33.63 13.38
CA GLY A 867 -14.98 32.50 13.81
C GLY A 867 -15.58 31.56 14.84
N GLU A 868 -16.88 31.70 15.19
CA GLU A 868 -17.55 30.72 16.04
C GLU A 868 -18.25 29.66 15.19
N PHE A 869 -17.68 28.45 15.14
CA PHE A 869 -18.15 27.35 14.30
C PHE A 869 -18.80 26.23 15.10
N ASN A 870 -19.84 25.62 14.54
CA ASN A 870 -20.39 24.36 15.02
C ASN A 870 -19.58 23.17 14.48
N LEU A 871 -18.40 22.90 15.06
CA LEU A 871 -17.43 21.92 14.54
C LEU A 871 -17.94 20.47 14.46
N GLU A 872 -19.03 20.14 15.14
CA GLU A 872 -19.68 18.82 15.08
C GLU A 872 -20.44 18.59 13.77
N HIS A 873 -20.80 19.66 13.04
CA HIS A 873 -21.56 19.52 11.80
C HIS A 873 -20.64 19.14 10.61
N PRO A 874 -21.02 18.20 9.74
CA PRO A 874 -20.15 17.76 8.62
C PRO A 874 -19.72 18.88 7.65
N THR A 875 -20.45 19.99 7.60
CA THR A 875 -20.14 21.15 6.74
C THR A 875 -18.95 21.96 7.23
N THR A 876 -18.57 21.85 8.50
CA THR A 876 -17.46 22.61 9.12
C THR A 876 -16.21 21.76 9.33
N ARG A 877 -16.17 20.53 8.80
CA ARG A 877 -15.06 19.56 8.98
C ARG A 877 -13.67 20.01 8.50
N PHE A 878 -13.61 21.08 7.71
CA PHE A 878 -12.36 21.67 7.23
C PHE A 878 -11.99 22.96 7.99
N LEU A 879 -12.76 23.32 9.01
CA LEU A 879 -12.50 24.45 9.90
C LEU A 879 -11.93 23.95 11.23
N SER A 880 -11.23 24.84 11.92
CA SER A 880 -10.77 24.68 13.31
C SER A 880 -11.12 25.94 14.10
N GLU A 881 -11.00 25.89 15.42
CA GLU A 881 -11.29 27.03 16.31
C GLU A 881 -10.45 28.28 16.00
N ASP A 882 -9.26 28.11 15.42
CA ASP A 882 -8.36 29.22 15.06
C ASP A 882 -8.69 29.92 13.74
N HIS A 883 -9.67 29.41 12.96
CA HIS A 883 -10.02 30.03 11.68
C HIS A 883 -10.79 31.34 11.88
N GLN A 884 -10.47 32.34 11.06
CA GLN A 884 -11.22 33.59 10.93
C GLN A 884 -11.61 33.80 9.47
N LEU A 885 -12.91 34.00 9.22
CA LEU A 885 -13.49 34.10 7.89
C LEU A 885 -13.90 35.54 7.63
N TYR A 886 -13.62 36.03 6.43
CA TYR A 886 -14.05 37.35 5.99
C TYR A 886 -15.56 37.31 5.72
N TYR A 887 -16.29 38.28 6.27
CA TYR A 887 -17.74 38.31 6.20
C TYR A 887 -18.27 39.73 5.98
N CYS A 888 -19.32 39.83 5.17
CA CYS A 888 -20.10 41.04 4.95
C CYS A 888 -21.49 40.61 4.45
N GLY A 889 -22.52 40.76 5.27
CA GLY A 889 -23.82 40.14 5.02
C GLY A 889 -24.81 40.25 6.17
N ASP A 890 -26.02 39.73 5.94
CA ASP A 890 -27.13 39.73 6.89
C ASP A 890 -27.09 38.56 7.88
N THR A 891 -27.81 38.69 8.97
CA THR A 891 -27.96 37.60 9.94
C THR A 891 -29.15 36.68 9.60
N LEU A 892 -29.14 35.49 10.18
CA LEU A 892 -30.18 34.48 9.97
C LEU A 892 -30.94 34.21 11.27
N ASP A 893 -32.26 34.05 11.15
CA ASP A 893 -33.09 33.43 12.18
C ASP A 893 -33.37 31.97 11.80
N ILE A 894 -33.23 31.07 12.78
CA ILE A 894 -33.47 29.64 12.60
C ILE A 894 -34.58 29.13 13.51
N SER A 895 -35.32 28.15 13.04
CA SER A 895 -36.39 27.45 13.78
C SER A 895 -36.54 26.01 13.31
N GLY A 896 -37.32 25.20 14.03
CA GLY A 896 -37.56 23.81 13.64
C GLY A 896 -36.30 22.95 13.73
N SER A 897 -36.00 22.22 12.64
CA SER A 897 -34.82 21.34 12.54
C SER A 897 -33.58 22.02 11.99
N ALA A 898 -33.63 23.32 11.68
CA ALA A 898 -32.45 24.05 11.22
C ALA A 898 -31.42 24.19 12.34
N VAL A 899 -30.15 23.98 12.00
CA VAL A 899 -29.00 24.10 12.92
C VAL A 899 -28.09 25.22 12.47
N TRP A 900 -27.52 25.95 13.43
CA TRP A 900 -26.52 26.98 13.14
C TRP A 900 -25.18 26.31 12.76
N LEU A 901 -24.45 26.94 11.84
CA LEU A 901 -23.13 26.50 11.39
C LEU A 901 -22.04 27.49 11.79
N ILE A 902 -22.31 28.79 11.61
CA ILE A 902 -21.39 29.88 11.95
C ILE A 902 -22.16 31.01 12.63
N ARG A 903 -21.56 31.58 13.67
CA ARG A 903 -22.02 32.77 14.38
C ARG A 903 -20.95 33.85 14.44
N GLY A 904 -21.38 35.10 14.62
CA GLY A 904 -20.51 36.19 15.05
C GLY A 904 -19.99 35.98 16.48
N TYR A 905 -18.98 36.74 16.84
CA TYR A 905 -18.41 36.76 18.19
C TYR A 905 -19.34 37.45 19.20
N GLU A 906 -18.99 37.42 20.48
CA GLU A 906 -19.74 38.15 21.53
C GLU A 906 -19.78 39.66 21.29
N SER A 907 -18.75 40.23 20.66
CA SER A 907 -18.67 41.64 20.28
C SER A 907 -19.60 42.01 19.12
N SER A 908 -20.06 41.03 18.33
CA SER A 908 -20.85 41.26 17.13
C SER A 908 -22.31 41.62 17.46
N TYR A 909 -22.88 42.51 16.66
CA TYR A 909 -24.27 42.93 16.69
C TYR A 909 -24.80 43.09 15.26
N ALA A 910 -26.11 43.22 15.08
CA ALA A 910 -26.70 43.43 13.75
C ALA A 910 -27.55 44.69 13.72
N VAL A 911 -27.48 45.42 12.60
CA VAL A 911 -28.18 46.69 12.38
C VAL A 911 -28.99 46.68 11.09
N SER A 912 -30.17 47.28 11.14
CA SER A 912 -31.01 47.54 9.96
C SER A 912 -30.62 48.83 9.23
N ASP A 913 -31.24 49.09 8.09
CA ASP A 913 -31.07 50.32 7.29
C ASP A 913 -31.32 51.62 8.06
N ALA A 914 -32.23 51.58 9.04
CA ALA A 914 -32.56 52.68 9.92
C ALA A 914 -31.56 52.87 11.08
N GLY A 915 -30.49 52.07 11.13
CA GLY A 915 -29.51 52.05 12.22
C GLY A 915 -30.06 51.44 13.52
N VAL A 916 -31.21 50.76 13.47
CA VAL A 916 -31.81 50.09 14.63
C VAL A 916 -31.12 48.73 14.80
N VAL A 917 -30.63 48.48 16.01
CA VAL A 917 -30.00 47.20 16.40
C VAL A 917 -31.06 46.09 16.44
N SER A 918 -30.97 45.13 15.51
CA SER A 918 -31.84 43.95 15.43
C SER A 918 -31.35 42.81 16.33
N LYS A 919 -30.04 42.69 16.52
CA LYS A 919 -29.38 41.73 17.41
C LYS A 919 -28.32 42.45 18.23
N GLY A 920 -28.45 42.48 19.56
CA GLY A 920 -27.50 43.18 20.44
C GLY A 920 -26.18 42.42 20.65
N LYS A 921 -25.15 43.12 21.14
CA LYS A 921 -23.89 42.49 21.58
C LYS A 921 -24.17 41.38 22.61
N GLY A 922 -23.40 40.30 22.55
CA GLY A 922 -23.58 39.08 23.35
C GLY A 922 -24.62 38.09 22.81
N SER A 923 -25.36 38.44 21.75
CA SER A 923 -26.35 37.54 21.14
C SER A 923 -25.76 36.49 20.20
N LYS A 924 -24.50 36.67 19.78
CA LYS A 924 -23.78 35.80 18.81
C LYS A 924 -24.62 35.53 17.56
N PRO A 925 -24.91 36.56 16.75
CA PRO A 925 -25.84 36.43 15.63
C PRO A 925 -25.44 35.31 14.67
N ILE A 926 -26.40 34.50 14.23
CA ILE A 926 -26.16 33.39 13.30
C ILE A 926 -26.00 33.97 11.91
N VAL A 927 -24.98 33.53 11.18
CA VAL A 927 -24.71 33.98 9.80
C VAL A 927 -24.73 32.86 8.78
N ALA A 928 -24.61 31.60 9.24
CA ALA A 928 -24.79 30.42 8.40
C ALA A 928 -25.61 29.35 9.13
N ALA A 929 -26.50 28.67 8.41
CA ALA A 929 -27.38 27.64 8.95
C ALA A 929 -27.60 26.51 7.94
N ALA A 930 -27.90 25.30 8.43
CA ALA A 930 -28.21 24.14 7.62
C ALA A 930 -29.49 23.44 8.06
N VAL A 931 -30.16 22.78 7.12
CA VAL A 931 -31.32 21.92 7.40
C VAL A 931 -31.41 20.79 6.36
N GLU A 932 -31.77 19.59 6.81
CA GLU A 932 -32.14 18.48 5.93
C GLU A 932 -33.65 18.51 5.67
N VAL A 933 -34.05 18.34 4.41
CA VAL A 933 -35.43 18.51 3.94
C VAL A 933 -35.79 17.36 3.01
N GLY A 934 -36.62 16.42 3.49
CA GLY A 934 -36.89 15.19 2.74
C GLY A 934 -35.59 14.43 2.49
N ASN A 935 -35.27 14.18 1.22
CA ASN A 935 -33.99 13.55 0.84
C ASN A 935 -32.88 14.58 0.49
N GLY A 936 -33.19 15.87 0.53
CA GLY A 936 -32.28 16.96 0.15
C GLY A 936 -31.82 17.79 1.33
N ARG A 937 -31.06 18.83 1.02
CA ARG A 937 -30.29 19.60 2.01
C ARG A 937 -30.23 21.07 1.61
N VAL A 938 -30.27 21.95 2.61
CA VAL A 938 -30.16 23.40 2.41
C VAL A 938 -29.09 23.95 3.35
N VAL A 939 -28.21 24.79 2.82
CA VAL A 939 -27.35 25.69 3.58
C VAL A 939 -27.65 27.12 3.16
N ALA A 940 -27.95 27.96 4.14
CA ALA A 940 -28.07 29.40 3.98
C ALA A 940 -26.83 30.09 4.53
N TYR A 941 -26.32 31.09 3.82
CA TYR A 941 -25.18 31.89 4.26
C TYR A 941 -25.40 33.38 3.98
N GLY A 942 -25.45 34.24 5.00
CA GLY A 942 -25.85 35.65 4.82
C GLY A 942 -24.93 36.51 3.93
N SER A 943 -23.86 35.96 3.36
CA SER A 943 -22.92 36.72 2.53
C SER A 943 -22.65 36.08 1.18
N SER A 944 -23.12 36.74 0.12
CA SER A 944 -22.69 36.45 -1.25
C SER A 944 -21.27 36.93 -1.51
N MET A 945 -20.82 37.98 -0.81
CA MET A 945 -19.43 38.45 -0.90
C MET A 945 -18.44 37.39 -0.41
N ALA A 946 -18.80 36.60 0.60
CA ALA A 946 -18.00 35.47 1.09
C ALA A 946 -17.75 34.37 0.04
N LEU A 947 -18.57 34.32 -1.03
CA LEU A 947 -18.39 33.39 -2.14
C LEU A 947 -17.50 33.96 -3.26
N SER A 948 -17.12 35.24 -3.17
CA SER A 948 -16.61 36.02 -4.31
C SER A 948 -15.11 36.28 -4.30
N ASP A 949 -14.63 36.76 -5.44
CA ASP A 949 -13.24 37.17 -5.69
C ASP A 949 -12.92 38.59 -5.16
N GLU A 950 -13.82 39.20 -4.39
CA GLU A 950 -13.62 40.52 -3.79
C GLU A 950 -12.37 40.57 -2.90
N GLN A 951 -11.80 41.78 -2.79
CA GLN A 951 -10.54 42.02 -2.07
C GLN A 951 -9.41 41.08 -2.52
N ASN A 952 -9.17 40.99 -3.83
CA ASN A 952 -8.14 40.12 -4.43
C ASN A 952 -8.30 38.64 -4.03
N GLY A 953 -9.55 38.18 -3.90
CA GLY A 953 -9.89 36.80 -3.56
C GLY A 953 -9.78 36.45 -2.06
N ALA A 954 -9.61 37.44 -1.16
CA ALA A 954 -9.52 37.18 0.27
C ALA A 954 -10.79 36.52 0.85
N TYR A 955 -11.97 36.94 0.36
CA TYR A 955 -13.25 36.37 0.77
C TYR A 955 -13.35 34.89 0.43
N ILE A 956 -13.27 34.53 -0.85
CA ILE A 956 -13.32 33.11 -1.25
C ILE A 956 -12.17 32.29 -0.65
N LYS A 957 -10.97 32.86 -0.49
CA LYS A 957 -9.82 32.15 0.10
C LYS A 957 -10.06 31.74 1.55
N THR A 958 -10.55 32.66 2.39
CA THR A 958 -10.81 32.38 3.82
C THR A 958 -12.06 31.52 4.01
N ASN A 959 -13.08 31.70 3.16
CA ASN A 959 -14.34 30.96 3.25
C ASN A 959 -14.31 29.59 2.57
N TRP A 960 -13.32 29.32 1.71
CA TRP A 960 -13.29 28.07 0.94
C TRP A 960 -13.34 26.80 1.79
N PRO A 961 -12.63 26.65 2.93
CA PRO A 961 -12.74 25.45 3.76
C PRO A 961 -14.19 25.19 4.21
N PHE A 962 -14.92 26.24 4.59
CA PHE A 962 -16.34 26.15 4.92
C PHE A 962 -17.19 25.77 3.71
N ILE A 963 -17.05 26.51 2.60
CA ILE A 963 -17.83 26.29 1.36
C ILE A 963 -17.58 24.88 0.82
N LYS A 964 -16.34 24.39 0.87
CA LYS A 964 -15.97 23.02 0.48
C LYS A 964 -16.72 21.98 1.31
N GLY A 965 -16.78 22.17 2.63
CA GLY A 965 -17.54 21.30 3.52
C GLY A 965 -19.05 21.34 3.23
N VAL A 966 -19.61 22.53 3.00
CA VAL A 966 -21.01 22.74 2.58
C VAL A 966 -21.32 21.99 1.29
N LEU A 967 -20.55 22.21 0.23
CA LEU A 967 -20.77 21.60 -1.08
C LEU A 967 -20.75 20.07 -1.00
N LEU A 968 -19.74 19.51 -0.31
CA LEU A 968 -19.60 18.06 -0.12
C LEU A 968 -20.73 17.44 0.71
N TRP A 969 -21.33 18.21 1.62
CA TRP A 969 -22.53 17.78 2.35
C TRP A 969 -23.79 17.85 1.48
N LEU A 970 -23.94 18.92 0.68
CA LEU A 970 -25.08 19.12 -0.23
C LEU A 970 -25.13 18.09 -1.37
N ALA A 971 -23.99 17.62 -1.87
CA ALA A 971 -23.94 16.70 -3.02
C ALA A 971 -24.25 15.22 -2.68
N LYS A 972 -24.27 14.85 -1.40
CA LYS A 972 -24.62 13.50 -0.97
C LYS A 972 -26.14 13.32 -1.09
N LYS A 973 -26.57 12.25 -1.77
CA LYS A 973 -27.96 11.77 -1.67
C LYS A 973 -28.09 10.98 -0.37
N SER A 974 -29.10 11.30 0.44
CA SER A 974 -29.50 10.51 1.61
C SER A 974 -29.96 9.11 1.21
#